data_AF-A0A834GWV0-F1
#
_entry.id   AF-A0A834GWV0-F1
#
_cell.length_a   1.000
_cell.length_b   1.000
_cell.length_c   1.000
_cell.angle_alpha   90.00
_cell.angle_beta   90.00
_cell.angle_gamma   90.00
#
_symmetry.space_group_name_H-M   'P 1'
#
loop_
_entity.id
_entity.type
_entity.pdbx_description
1 polymer ?
#
loop_
_entity_poly.entity_id
_entity_poly.type
_entity_poly.pdbx_seq_one_letter_code
_entity_poly.pdbx_strand_id
1 'polypeptide(L)'
;MLPSIFTSTIATKLMTLILSSLLIHRIKLLSLVLFFTTATQVACKLSNETDRLALFSFKELIDEDPLSSLSFWNSSLDLCKWDGVTCSHKHRRVVILDLRGKSLRGTMSPFLGNLTFLRSLYLQENKFQGKIPLELNRLFRLRRLNFSFNSLQEEIPTNLSNSLSVIDLWSNDLVGKIPASFGSLSKLAYLDLFSNNLIGGIPPSLGNLSLLQRIDLGENRLTGTIPHSIGRLSNLKVFAVGGNKLSGTVPPTLYNISTLMQLLVINNQLTGSLPQDIGLRLTNLILFSIAQNQFWGPIPASLFNASRMKYLVLSNNNFSGAVPFDLGRKMKDLIYLNLGENNLGSGDASDLSFIDSLTNCSKLQTFGFYANGFGGVLPTSIANLSSHLKFLGAGWNQLVGTIPVGISNFVNLDTLGLQGNLFSGVIPFEIGKLRNLELVSFSTNKLSGPIPESIGNLTRIFGLDLEGNNLNGTIPSSIENILGLQTLDLAHNFLTEYGIGERTSTEGDVYSYGILLLEMVTGKRPIDELFTIRQSLHEFCKVALPERVMEIVDSRMLLEEPTEAKNDAQKERVRRDKIRECSISLVRIGISCSVESPRERMNIKDVIIGLMKIKEVFLGVGIHGRRQMRMRLIGEGTSQE
;
A
#
# COMPACT_ATOMS: atom_id res chain seq x y z
N MET A 1 -80.39 51.69 -70.01
CA MET A 1 -79.60 50.45 -69.85
C MET A 1 -78.17 50.84 -69.49
N LEU A 2 -77.60 50.14 -68.50
CA LEU A 2 -76.19 50.11 -68.05
C LEU A 2 -75.69 51.36 -67.31
N PRO A 3 -75.06 51.20 -66.12
CA PRO A 3 -73.80 50.45 -65.99
C PRO A 3 -73.71 49.53 -64.75
N SER A 4 -73.47 48.24 -64.97
CA SER A 4 -73.23 47.23 -63.91
C SER A 4 -71.87 46.51 -64.06
N ILE A 5 -70.88 47.10 -64.72
CA ILE A 5 -69.64 46.40 -65.11
C ILE A 5 -68.40 46.83 -64.31
N PHE A 6 -68.47 47.88 -63.47
CA PHE A 6 -67.25 48.43 -62.84
C PHE A 6 -66.91 47.96 -61.42
N THR A 7 -67.76 47.20 -60.73
CA THR A 7 -67.51 46.77 -59.33
C THR A 7 -66.92 45.37 -59.19
N SER A 8 -67.13 44.48 -60.16
CA SER A 8 -66.60 43.10 -60.14
C SER A 8 -65.08 43.03 -60.40
N THR A 9 -64.57 43.89 -61.27
CA THR A 9 -63.18 43.84 -61.77
C THR A 9 -62.16 44.40 -60.77
N ILE A 10 -62.57 45.34 -59.90
CA ILE A 10 -61.71 45.94 -58.88
C ILE A 10 -61.61 45.03 -57.66
N ALA A 11 -62.74 44.45 -57.23
CA ALA A 11 -62.77 43.51 -56.11
C ALA A 11 -61.93 42.25 -56.41
N THR A 12 -62.04 41.69 -57.61
CA THR A 12 -61.23 40.55 -58.05
C THR A 12 -59.74 40.90 -58.12
N LYS A 13 -59.37 42.06 -58.69
CA LYS A 13 -57.97 42.53 -58.72
C LYS A 13 -57.38 42.75 -57.32
N LEU A 14 -58.15 43.33 -56.39
CA LEU A 14 -57.71 43.56 -55.01
C LEU A 14 -57.52 42.24 -54.25
N MET A 15 -58.44 41.28 -54.42
CA MET A 15 -58.35 39.95 -53.81
C MET A 15 -57.13 39.19 -54.35
N THR A 16 -56.84 39.27 -55.66
CA THR A 16 -55.63 38.68 -56.25
C THR A 16 -54.33 39.34 -55.77
N LEU A 17 -54.34 40.65 -55.48
CA LEU A 17 -53.19 41.36 -54.91
C LEU A 17 -52.93 40.97 -53.44
N ILE A 18 -54.00 40.79 -52.65
CA ILE A 18 -53.88 40.35 -51.26
C ILE A 18 -53.43 38.89 -51.19
N LEU A 19 -54.02 38.01 -52.00
CA LEU A 19 -53.61 36.60 -52.10
C LEU A 19 -52.17 36.45 -52.58
N SER A 20 -51.73 37.24 -53.57
CA SER A 20 -50.34 37.19 -54.04
C SER A 20 -49.35 37.72 -52.98
N SER A 21 -49.70 38.78 -52.25
CA SER A 21 -48.90 39.29 -51.12
C SER A 21 -48.76 38.26 -49.98
N LEU A 22 -49.87 37.62 -49.58
CA LEU A 22 -49.87 36.57 -48.57
C LEU A 22 -49.09 35.33 -49.02
N LEU A 23 -49.18 34.97 -50.30
CA LEU A 23 -48.43 33.87 -50.90
C LEU A 23 -46.92 34.18 -50.89
N ILE A 24 -46.52 35.40 -51.25
CA ILE A 24 -45.12 35.85 -51.21
C ILE A 24 -44.57 35.81 -49.77
N HIS A 25 -45.36 36.24 -48.78
CA HIS A 25 -44.97 36.17 -47.37
C HIS A 25 -44.81 34.72 -46.88
N ARG A 26 -45.73 33.82 -47.26
CA ARG A 26 -45.61 32.40 -46.95
C ARG A 26 -44.41 31.75 -47.64
N ILE A 27 -44.12 32.09 -48.89
CA ILE A 27 -42.94 31.59 -49.62
C ILE A 27 -41.65 32.09 -48.95
N LYS A 28 -41.57 33.37 -48.57
CA LYS A 28 -40.42 33.93 -47.85
C LYS A 28 -40.21 33.27 -46.48
N LEU A 29 -41.29 33.03 -45.73
CA LEU A 29 -41.21 32.35 -44.44
C LEU A 29 -40.78 30.89 -44.60
N LEU A 30 -41.33 30.18 -45.60
CA LEU A 30 -40.96 28.81 -45.92
C LEU A 30 -39.49 28.72 -46.38
N SER A 31 -39.03 29.65 -47.22
CA SER A 31 -37.63 29.70 -47.65
C SER A 31 -36.68 30.01 -46.50
N LEU A 32 -37.09 30.85 -45.55
CA LEU A 32 -36.31 31.17 -44.36
C LEU A 32 -36.21 29.95 -43.43
N VAL A 33 -37.33 29.25 -43.18
CA VAL A 33 -37.35 28.00 -42.39
C VAL A 33 -36.51 26.92 -43.08
N LEU A 34 -36.66 26.74 -44.40
CA LEU A 34 -35.85 25.81 -45.19
C LEU A 34 -34.36 26.16 -45.09
N PHE A 35 -33.99 27.43 -45.23
CA PHE A 35 -32.60 27.89 -45.09
C PHE A 35 -32.02 27.65 -43.69
N PHE A 36 -32.80 27.89 -42.62
CA PHE A 36 -32.37 27.58 -41.25
C PHE A 36 -32.26 26.06 -41.01
N THR A 37 -33.16 25.23 -41.57
CA THR A 37 -33.07 23.76 -41.46
C THR A 37 -31.88 23.18 -42.24
N THR A 38 -31.57 23.71 -43.43
CA THR A 38 -30.41 23.27 -44.22
C THR A 38 -29.11 23.76 -43.60
N ALA A 39 -29.04 25.02 -43.14
CA ALA A 39 -27.88 25.55 -42.44
C ALA A 39 -27.56 24.79 -41.15
N THR A 40 -28.58 24.40 -40.37
CA THR A 40 -28.39 23.59 -39.15
C THR A 40 -27.94 22.15 -39.46
N GLN A 41 -28.45 21.53 -40.54
CA GLN A 41 -27.96 20.22 -41.00
C GLN A 41 -26.51 20.28 -41.50
N VAL A 42 -26.14 21.30 -42.29
CA VAL A 42 -24.77 21.49 -42.79
C VAL A 42 -23.80 21.77 -41.63
N ALA A 43 -24.18 22.62 -40.68
CA ALA A 43 -23.38 22.89 -39.48
C ALA A 43 -23.20 21.63 -38.61
N CYS A 44 -24.26 20.82 -38.44
CA CYS A 44 -24.19 19.55 -37.71
C CYS A 44 -23.24 18.57 -38.40
N LYS A 45 -23.31 18.45 -39.75
CA LYS A 45 -22.43 17.58 -40.55
C LYS A 45 -20.97 18.02 -40.49
N LEU A 46 -20.68 19.32 -40.67
CA LEU A 46 -19.32 19.88 -40.60
C LEU A 46 -18.71 19.72 -39.20
N SER A 47 -19.52 19.84 -38.15
CA SER A 47 -19.06 19.70 -36.77
C SER A 47 -18.78 18.25 -36.35
N ASN A 48 -19.49 17.27 -36.93
CA ASN A 48 -19.20 15.85 -36.76
C ASN A 48 -17.90 15.46 -37.48
N GLU A 49 -17.64 16.03 -38.67
CA GLU A 49 -16.36 15.85 -39.36
C GLU A 49 -15.17 16.38 -38.54
N THR A 50 -15.37 17.48 -37.80
CA THR A 50 -14.33 18.02 -36.92
C THR A 50 -13.97 17.03 -35.80
N ASP A 51 -14.97 16.41 -35.15
CA ASP A 51 -14.73 15.42 -34.09
C ASP A 51 -14.06 14.15 -34.64
N ARG A 52 -14.50 13.72 -35.84
CA ARG A 52 -13.92 12.57 -36.54
C ARG A 52 -12.44 12.80 -36.85
N LEU A 53 -12.10 13.96 -37.42
CA LEU A 53 -10.70 14.31 -37.71
C LEU A 53 -9.86 14.37 -36.43
N ALA A 54 -10.38 14.96 -35.36
CA ALA A 54 -9.69 15.01 -34.08
C ALA A 54 -9.38 13.61 -33.51
N LEU A 55 -10.33 12.67 -33.61
CA LEU A 55 -10.15 11.30 -33.15
C LEU A 55 -9.23 10.49 -34.07
N PHE A 56 -9.22 10.72 -35.38
CA PHE A 56 -8.23 10.12 -36.26
C PHE A 56 -6.81 10.64 -35.98
N SER A 57 -6.62 11.95 -35.80
CA SER A 57 -5.33 12.52 -35.36
C SER A 57 -4.90 12.07 -33.96
N PHE A 58 -5.84 11.63 -33.13
CA PHE A 58 -5.53 10.93 -31.89
C PHE A 58 -5.00 9.51 -32.16
N LYS A 59 -5.71 8.75 -32.98
CA LYS A 59 -5.33 7.38 -33.37
C LYS A 59 -3.96 7.33 -34.06
N GLU A 60 -3.59 8.33 -34.86
CA GLU A 60 -2.28 8.41 -35.53
C GLU A 60 -1.09 8.51 -34.57
N LEU A 61 -1.29 9.00 -33.34
CA LEU A 61 -0.25 9.12 -32.33
C LEU A 61 -0.22 7.94 -31.34
N ILE A 62 -0.94 6.86 -31.66
CA ILE A 62 -0.91 5.59 -30.94
C ILE A 62 0.06 4.66 -31.65
N ASP A 63 1.19 4.39 -31.00
CA ASP A 63 2.25 3.55 -31.53
C ASP A 63 1.91 2.06 -31.42
N GLU A 64 1.26 1.66 -30.32
CA GLU A 64 0.87 0.26 -30.08
C GLU A 64 -0.57 0.17 -29.57
N ASP A 65 -1.36 -0.71 -30.21
CA ASP A 65 -2.72 -1.08 -29.82
C ASP A 65 -2.84 -2.63 -29.77
N PRO A 66 -2.31 -3.28 -28.72
CA PRO A 66 -2.22 -4.73 -28.65
C PRO A 66 -3.59 -5.42 -28.68
N LEU A 67 -4.62 -4.76 -28.16
CA LEU A 67 -5.99 -5.26 -28.11
C LEU A 67 -6.79 -4.93 -29.38
N SER A 68 -6.16 -4.24 -30.34
CA SER A 68 -6.83 -3.74 -31.56
C SER A 68 -8.11 -2.95 -31.25
N SER A 69 -8.13 -2.22 -30.13
CA SER A 69 -9.31 -1.50 -29.64
C SER A 69 -9.72 -0.37 -30.57
N LEU A 70 -8.75 0.28 -31.20
CA LEU A 70 -8.98 1.38 -32.13
C LEU A 70 -9.19 0.90 -33.57
N SER A 71 -9.10 -0.41 -33.84
CA SER A 71 -9.36 -0.98 -35.17
C SER A 71 -10.79 -0.68 -35.67
N PHE A 72 -11.75 -0.61 -34.74
CA PHE A 72 -13.15 -0.27 -35.02
C PHE A 72 -13.37 1.18 -35.45
N TRP A 73 -12.38 2.06 -35.24
CA TRP A 73 -12.43 3.44 -35.69
C TRP A 73 -12.11 3.48 -37.19
N ASN A 74 -13.15 3.30 -38.00
CA ASN A 74 -13.08 3.26 -39.45
C ASN A 74 -14.00 4.31 -40.08
N SER A 75 -13.69 4.70 -41.32
CA SER A 75 -14.43 5.73 -42.07
C SER A 75 -15.85 5.29 -42.43
N SER A 76 -16.09 3.98 -42.52
CA SER A 76 -17.35 3.36 -42.95
C SER A 76 -18.44 3.36 -41.87
N LEU A 77 -18.05 3.53 -40.60
CA LEU A 77 -18.97 3.58 -39.47
C LEU A 77 -19.22 5.01 -39.01
N ASP A 78 -20.39 5.22 -38.40
CA ASP A 78 -20.70 6.46 -37.70
C ASP A 78 -19.77 6.60 -36.48
N LEU A 79 -19.22 7.80 -36.28
CA LEU A 79 -18.31 8.16 -35.20
C LEU A 79 -18.89 7.75 -33.83
N CYS A 80 -20.19 7.92 -33.66
CA CYS A 80 -20.89 7.64 -32.42
C CYS A 80 -21.07 6.14 -32.10
N LYS A 81 -20.63 5.26 -33.00
CA LYS A 81 -20.60 3.80 -32.81
C LYS A 81 -19.18 3.27 -32.56
N TRP A 82 -18.18 4.14 -32.59
CA TRP A 82 -16.80 3.75 -32.32
C TRP A 82 -16.65 3.33 -30.86
N ASP A 83 -15.85 2.29 -30.61
CA ASP A 83 -15.60 1.82 -29.24
C ASP A 83 -15.02 2.97 -28.41
N GLY A 84 -15.53 3.13 -27.19
CA GLY A 84 -15.17 4.22 -26.29
C GLY A 84 -15.74 5.61 -26.62
N VAL A 85 -16.44 5.80 -27.74
CA VAL A 85 -16.99 7.11 -28.13
C VAL A 85 -18.49 7.21 -27.84
N THR A 86 -18.89 8.19 -27.03
CA THR A 86 -20.31 8.51 -26.82
C THR A 86 -20.63 9.90 -27.35
N CYS A 87 -21.67 10.00 -28.17
CA CYS A 87 -22.16 11.28 -28.69
C CYS A 87 -23.42 11.79 -27.98
N SER A 88 -23.61 13.10 -28.00
CA SER A 88 -24.86 13.74 -27.58
C SER A 88 -26.02 13.38 -28.52
N HIS A 89 -27.19 13.08 -27.95
CA HIS A 89 -28.40 12.79 -28.73
C HIS A 89 -28.83 13.96 -29.63
N LYS A 90 -28.73 15.20 -29.14
CA LYS A 90 -29.24 16.39 -29.84
C LYS A 90 -28.30 16.90 -30.94
N HIS A 91 -26.99 16.90 -30.69
CA HIS A 91 -26.02 17.54 -31.58
C HIS A 91 -25.12 16.53 -32.31
N ARG A 92 -25.21 15.23 -31.99
CA ARG A 92 -24.35 14.17 -32.57
C ARG A 92 -22.85 14.45 -32.44
N ARG A 93 -22.46 15.26 -31.44
CA ARG A 93 -21.08 15.59 -31.09
C ARG A 93 -20.57 14.71 -29.96
N VAL A 94 -19.29 14.42 -29.94
CA VAL A 94 -18.64 13.60 -28.90
C VAL A 94 -18.74 14.29 -27.54
N VAL A 95 -19.25 13.57 -26.54
CA VAL A 95 -19.40 14.03 -25.15
C VAL A 95 -18.61 13.20 -24.16
N ILE A 96 -18.31 11.94 -24.48
CA ILE A 96 -17.45 11.07 -23.66
C ILE A 96 -16.49 10.35 -24.60
N LEU A 97 -15.21 10.35 -24.23
CA LEU A 97 -14.19 9.46 -24.78
C LEU A 97 -13.66 8.60 -23.63
N ASP A 98 -13.87 7.30 -23.71
CA ASP A 98 -13.52 6.31 -22.69
C ASP A 98 -12.68 5.19 -23.30
N LEU A 99 -11.37 5.23 -23.05
CA LEU A 99 -10.39 4.28 -23.57
C LEU A 99 -9.62 3.61 -22.42
N ARG A 100 -10.28 3.36 -21.29
CA ARG A 100 -9.65 2.80 -20.09
C ARG A 100 -9.21 1.35 -20.27
N GLY A 101 -8.05 1.00 -19.72
CA GLY A 101 -7.60 -0.39 -19.64
C GLY A 101 -7.32 -1.03 -21.00
N LYS A 102 -7.08 -0.23 -22.05
CA LYS A 102 -6.93 -0.72 -23.42
C LYS A 102 -5.48 -1.07 -23.79
N SER A 103 -4.55 -0.91 -22.85
CA SER A 103 -3.10 -1.12 -23.06
C SER A 103 -2.51 -0.30 -24.22
N LEU A 104 -3.12 0.85 -24.55
CA LEU A 104 -2.67 1.73 -25.63
C LEU A 104 -1.34 2.40 -25.25
N ARG A 105 -0.38 2.40 -26.18
CA ARG A 105 0.90 3.12 -26.03
C ARG A 105 1.02 4.20 -27.10
N GLY A 106 1.45 5.39 -26.71
CA GLY A 106 1.59 6.53 -27.61
C GLY A 106 1.56 7.86 -26.86
N THR A 107 1.33 8.95 -27.57
CA THR A 107 1.25 10.30 -26.99
C THR A 107 -0.15 10.88 -27.09
N MET A 108 -0.52 11.76 -26.15
CA MET A 108 -1.83 12.43 -26.21
C MET A 108 -1.85 13.51 -27.29
N SER A 109 -2.76 13.35 -28.26
CA SER A 109 -2.91 14.29 -29.37
C SER A 109 -3.45 15.65 -28.93
N PRO A 110 -2.79 16.78 -29.29
CA PRO A 110 -3.31 18.13 -29.08
C PRO A 110 -4.68 18.36 -29.74
N PHE A 111 -4.99 17.62 -30.80
CA PHE A 111 -6.27 17.71 -31.50
C PHE A 111 -7.48 17.27 -30.67
N LEU A 112 -7.26 16.57 -29.55
CA LEU A 112 -8.32 16.33 -28.56
C LEU A 112 -8.97 17.65 -28.07
N GLY A 113 -8.24 18.76 -28.08
CA GLY A 113 -8.77 20.10 -27.78
C GLY A 113 -9.85 20.60 -28.76
N ASN A 114 -10.04 19.93 -29.91
CA ASN A 114 -11.07 20.28 -30.89
C ASN A 114 -12.43 19.59 -30.60
N LEU A 115 -12.48 18.64 -29.66
CA LEU A 115 -13.71 17.96 -29.24
C LEU A 115 -14.56 18.85 -28.32
N THR A 116 -15.02 20.01 -28.81
CA THR A 116 -15.58 21.09 -27.99
C THR A 116 -16.84 20.75 -27.17
N PHE A 117 -17.48 19.61 -27.43
CA PHE A 117 -18.63 19.10 -26.66
C PHE A 117 -18.25 18.11 -25.55
N LEU A 118 -16.98 17.72 -25.47
CA LEU A 118 -16.47 16.72 -24.53
C LEU A 118 -16.73 17.13 -23.09
N ARG A 119 -17.25 16.18 -22.31
CA ARG A 119 -17.60 16.33 -20.89
C ARG A 119 -16.76 15.40 -20.01
N SER A 120 -16.39 14.25 -20.54
CA SER A 120 -15.58 13.27 -19.82
C SER A 120 -14.54 12.66 -20.76
N LEU A 121 -13.30 12.65 -20.30
CA LEU A 121 -12.17 12.09 -21.00
C LEU A 121 -11.46 11.14 -20.05
N TYR A 122 -11.48 9.85 -20.39
CA TYR A 122 -10.95 8.76 -19.57
C TYR A 122 -9.93 7.97 -20.37
N LEU A 123 -8.66 8.06 -19.97
CA LEU A 123 -7.53 7.37 -20.61
C LEU A 123 -6.71 6.55 -19.60
N GLN A 124 -7.23 6.28 -18.40
CA GLN A 124 -6.46 5.57 -17.38
C GLN A 124 -6.13 4.11 -17.73
N GLU A 125 -5.14 3.56 -17.02
CA GLU A 125 -4.69 2.17 -17.17
C GLU A 125 -4.24 1.89 -18.62
N ASN A 126 -3.36 2.75 -19.12
CA ASN A 126 -2.73 2.63 -20.43
C ASN A 126 -1.22 2.92 -20.30
N LYS A 127 -0.55 3.15 -21.43
CA LYS A 127 0.89 3.44 -21.52
C LYS A 127 1.13 4.77 -22.25
N PHE A 128 0.27 5.76 -22.04
CA PHE A 128 0.45 7.09 -22.63
C PHE A 128 1.69 7.77 -22.04
N GLN A 129 2.50 8.36 -22.90
CA GLN A 129 3.74 9.05 -22.56
C GLN A 129 3.73 10.51 -23.03
N GLY A 130 4.76 11.27 -22.64
CA GLY A 130 4.90 12.69 -22.99
C GLY A 130 3.96 13.59 -22.18
N LYS A 131 3.77 14.83 -22.65
CA LYS A 131 3.05 15.87 -21.91
C LYS A 131 1.53 15.80 -22.04
N ILE A 132 0.85 16.42 -21.08
CA ILE A 132 -0.56 16.74 -21.18
C ILE A 132 -0.75 17.95 -22.13
N PRO A 133 -1.56 17.85 -23.20
CA PRO A 133 -1.72 18.96 -24.14
C PRO A 133 -2.41 20.18 -23.53
N LEU A 134 -1.84 21.37 -23.76
CA LEU A 134 -2.41 22.66 -23.35
C LEU A 134 -3.79 22.90 -23.98
N GLU A 135 -4.01 22.40 -25.19
CA GLU A 135 -5.23 22.57 -25.99
C GLU A 135 -6.48 22.03 -25.30
N LEU A 136 -6.34 21.16 -24.28
CA LEU A 136 -7.45 20.73 -23.42
C LEU A 136 -8.12 21.92 -22.69
N ASN A 137 -7.43 23.07 -22.58
CA ASN A 137 -8.02 24.31 -22.08
C ASN A 137 -9.20 24.84 -22.92
N ARG A 138 -9.28 24.47 -24.20
CA ARG A 138 -10.38 24.84 -25.12
C ARG A 138 -11.68 24.08 -24.84
N LEU A 139 -11.62 23.03 -24.03
CA LEU A 139 -12.76 22.16 -23.75
C LEU A 139 -13.63 22.72 -22.61
N PHE A 140 -14.35 23.81 -22.88
CA PHE A 140 -15.16 24.55 -21.89
C PHE A 140 -16.34 23.77 -21.26
N ARG A 141 -16.57 22.53 -21.69
CA ARG A 141 -17.60 21.63 -21.17
C ARG A 141 -17.01 20.43 -20.41
N LEU A 142 -15.69 20.29 -20.40
CA LEU A 142 -14.99 19.16 -19.80
C LEU A 142 -15.12 19.21 -18.27
N ARG A 143 -15.78 18.20 -17.71
CA ARG A 143 -16.07 18.08 -16.28
C ARG A 143 -15.17 17.07 -15.60
N ARG A 144 -14.77 16.02 -16.31
CA ARG A 144 -13.98 14.91 -15.75
C ARG A 144 -12.82 14.60 -16.68
N LEU A 145 -11.63 14.59 -16.13
CA LEU A 145 -10.41 14.19 -16.78
C LEU A 145 -9.75 13.16 -15.87
N ASN A 146 -9.57 11.95 -16.40
CA ASN A 146 -8.81 10.90 -15.72
C ASN A 146 -7.76 10.32 -16.66
N PHE A 147 -6.50 10.52 -16.31
CA PHE A 147 -5.31 10.00 -16.99
C PHE A 147 -4.43 9.16 -16.05
N SER A 148 -5.00 8.63 -14.96
CA SER A 148 -4.23 7.87 -13.96
C SER A 148 -3.61 6.60 -14.53
N PHE A 149 -2.57 6.06 -13.89
CA PHE A 149 -1.87 4.85 -14.35
C PHE A 149 -1.44 4.94 -15.82
N ASN A 150 -0.55 5.89 -16.10
CA ASN A 150 0.11 6.06 -17.38
C ASN A 150 1.59 6.42 -17.14
N SER A 151 2.33 6.80 -18.18
CA SER A 151 3.73 7.24 -18.10
C SER A 151 3.87 8.69 -18.56
N LEU A 152 2.89 9.54 -18.22
CA LEU A 152 2.88 10.95 -18.60
C LEU A 152 4.00 11.71 -17.90
N GLN A 153 4.66 12.58 -18.65
CA GLN A 153 5.86 13.31 -18.26
C GLN A 153 5.60 14.82 -18.35
N GLU A 154 6.66 15.60 -18.10
CA GLU A 154 6.64 17.08 -18.11
C GLU A 154 5.70 17.69 -17.06
N GLU A 155 5.51 19.00 -17.12
CA GLU A 155 4.72 19.75 -16.16
C GLU A 155 3.22 19.68 -16.45
N ILE A 156 2.42 19.76 -15.39
CA ILE A 156 0.97 19.91 -15.51
C ILE A 156 0.66 21.28 -16.13
N PRO A 157 -0.15 21.34 -17.22
CA PRO A 157 -0.50 22.60 -17.86
C PRO A 157 -1.14 23.59 -16.88
N THR A 158 -0.67 24.84 -16.92
CA THR A 158 -1.14 25.87 -15.99
C THR A 158 -2.61 26.23 -16.22
N ASN A 159 -3.10 26.20 -17.46
CA ASN A 159 -4.48 26.55 -17.75
C ASN A 159 -5.24 25.32 -18.21
N LEU A 160 -6.14 24.81 -17.37
CA LEU A 160 -7.12 23.79 -17.73
C LEU A 160 -8.52 24.40 -17.82
N SER A 161 -9.49 23.62 -18.31
CA SER A 161 -10.88 24.07 -18.43
C SER A 161 -11.50 24.39 -17.06
N ASN A 162 -12.02 25.61 -16.91
CA ASN A 162 -12.72 26.07 -15.69
C ASN A 162 -14.01 25.28 -15.37
N SER A 163 -14.45 24.40 -16.27
CA SER A 163 -15.62 23.54 -16.05
C SER A 163 -15.31 22.22 -15.34
N LEU A 164 -14.02 21.93 -15.10
CA LEU A 164 -13.57 20.71 -14.47
C LEU A 164 -14.09 20.57 -13.04
N SER A 165 -14.57 19.37 -12.74
CA SER A 165 -15.03 18.92 -11.44
C SER A 165 -14.16 17.80 -10.87
N VAL A 166 -13.48 17.06 -11.74
CA VAL A 166 -12.55 15.98 -11.37
C VAL A 166 -11.31 16.10 -12.24
N ILE A 167 -10.16 16.19 -11.57
CA ILE A 167 -8.84 16.04 -12.17
C ILE A 167 -8.19 14.85 -11.46
N ASP A 168 -7.87 13.84 -12.24
CA ASP A 168 -7.30 12.60 -11.76
C ASP A 168 -6.10 12.22 -12.64
N LEU A 169 -4.89 12.34 -12.07
CA LEU A 169 -3.60 12.18 -12.74
C LEU A 169 -2.65 11.27 -11.94
N TRP A 170 -3.17 10.45 -11.02
CA TRP A 170 -2.31 9.68 -10.12
C TRP A 170 -1.53 8.58 -10.84
N SER A 171 -0.39 8.17 -10.28
CA SER A 171 0.52 7.17 -10.87
C SER A 171 0.94 7.53 -12.30
N ASN A 172 1.76 8.58 -12.40
CA ASN A 172 2.42 9.05 -13.62
C ASN A 172 3.83 9.57 -13.28
N ASP A 173 4.58 10.06 -14.27
CA ASP A 173 5.92 10.62 -14.12
C ASP A 173 5.94 12.17 -14.17
N LEU A 174 4.83 12.83 -13.82
CA LEU A 174 4.69 14.29 -13.95
C LEU A 174 5.66 15.03 -13.03
N VAL A 175 6.25 16.12 -13.55
CA VAL A 175 7.24 16.96 -12.86
C VAL A 175 6.74 18.40 -12.72
N GLY A 176 7.60 19.28 -12.19
CA GLY A 176 7.25 20.69 -11.99
C GLY A 176 6.37 20.92 -10.78
N LYS A 177 5.76 22.11 -10.71
CA LYS A 177 4.95 22.53 -9.55
C LYS A 177 3.46 22.25 -9.80
N ILE A 178 2.71 22.07 -8.71
CA ILE A 178 1.24 22.12 -8.78
C ILE A 178 0.83 23.54 -9.24
N PRO A 179 0.08 23.71 -10.33
CA PRO A 179 -0.27 25.03 -10.84
C PRO A 179 -1.16 25.83 -9.88
N ALA A 180 -0.75 27.04 -9.49
CA ALA A 180 -1.56 27.90 -8.61
C ALA A 180 -2.90 28.32 -9.24
N SER A 181 -2.97 28.33 -10.56
CA SER A 181 -4.18 28.53 -11.37
C SER A 181 -5.28 27.51 -11.10
N PHE A 182 -4.97 26.33 -10.54
CA PHE A 182 -5.99 25.36 -10.10
C PHE A 182 -6.97 25.98 -9.09
N GLY A 183 -6.53 26.97 -8.31
CA GLY A 183 -7.39 27.75 -7.42
C GLY A 183 -8.49 28.58 -8.10
N SER A 184 -8.53 28.63 -9.44
CA SER A 184 -9.61 29.26 -10.22
C SER A 184 -10.69 28.27 -10.70
N LEU A 185 -10.46 26.97 -10.55
CA LEU A 185 -11.36 25.90 -10.98
C LEU A 185 -12.52 25.72 -9.99
N SER A 186 -13.41 26.71 -9.92
CA SER A 186 -14.47 26.81 -8.90
C SER A 186 -15.44 25.63 -8.81
N LYS A 187 -15.46 24.74 -9.81
CA LYS A 187 -16.28 23.52 -9.85
C LYS A 187 -15.54 22.26 -9.39
N LEU A 188 -14.24 22.36 -9.11
CA LEU A 188 -13.39 21.23 -8.76
C LEU A 188 -13.82 20.65 -7.41
N ALA A 189 -14.17 19.37 -7.43
CA ALA A 189 -14.58 18.59 -6.26
C ALA A 189 -13.55 17.52 -5.91
N TYR A 190 -12.75 17.08 -6.88
CA TYR A 190 -11.80 15.99 -6.74
C TYR A 190 -10.50 16.35 -7.46
N LEU A 191 -9.40 16.39 -6.71
CA LEU A 191 -8.05 16.56 -7.22
C LEU A 191 -7.17 15.41 -6.70
N ASP A 192 -6.64 14.60 -7.61
CA ASP A 192 -5.77 13.49 -7.27
C ASP A 192 -4.53 13.50 -8.16
N LEU A 193 -3.38 13.75 -7.53
CA LEU A 193 -2.04 13.82 -8.11
C LEU A 193 -1.10 12.82 -7.41
N PHE A 194 -1.64 11.84 -6.70
CA PHE A 194 -0.87 10.86 -5.93
C PHE A 194 0.16 10.14 -6.80
N SER A 195 1.34 9.81 -6.25
CA SER A 195 2.39 9.06 -6.93
C SER A 195 2.86 9.71 -8.24
N ASN A 196 3.53 10.86 -8.12
CA ASN A 196 4.17 11.59 -9.23
C ASN A 196 5.54 12.16 -8.76
N ASN A 197 6.21 12.94 -9.61
CA ASN A 197 7.50 13.59 -9.30
C ASN A 197 7.36 15.11 -9.06
N LEU A 198 6.20 15.58 -8.57
CA LEU A 198 5.92 17.00 -8.39
C LEU A 198 6.77 17.62 -7.29
N ILE A 199 7.18 18.87 -7.48
CA ILE A 199 8.05 19.65 -6.59
C ILE A 199 7.40 20.96 -6.15
N GLY A 200 8.06 21.66 -5.22
CA GLY A 200 7.57 22.93 -4.69
C GLY A 200 6.47 22.76 -3.66
N GLY A 201 5.84 23.87 -3.25
CA GLY A 201 4.82 23.86 -2.21
C GLY A 201 3.40 23.68 -2.72
N ILE A 202 2.51 23.23 -1.82
CA ILE A 202 1.07 23.19 -2.06
C ILE A 202 0.57 24.62 -2.27
N PRO A 203 -0.05 24.96 -3.42
CA PRO A 203 -0.50 26.32 -3.68
C PRO A 203 -1.60 26.76 -2.70
N PRO A 204 -1.44 27.90 -1.99
CA PRO A 204 -2.49 28.40 -1.08
C PRO A 204 -3.82 28.70 -1.78
N SER A 205 -3.80 28.95 -3.08
CA SER A 205 -4.98 29.20 -3.91
C SER A 205 -5.94 28.02 -3.99
N LEU A 206 -5.50 26.79 -3.71
CA LEU A 206 -6.38 25.63 -3.57
C LEU A 206 -7.44 25.83 -2.47
N GLY A 207 -7.12 26.64 -1.45
CA GLY A 207 -8.07 27.02 -0.39
C GLY A 207 -9.24 27.90 -0.85
N ASN A 208 -9.27 28.34 -2.11
CA ASN A 208 -10.39 29.08 -2.69
C ASN A 208 -11.51 28.16 -3.23
N LEU A 209 -11.27 26.85 -3.32
CA LEU A 209 -12.15 25.90 -4.01
C LEU A 209 -13.20 25.30 -3.06
N SER A 210 -14.24 26.06 -2.73
CA SER A 210 -15.23 25.68 -1.71
C SER A 210 -15.98 24.36 -1.95
N LEU A 211 -16.02 23.85 -3.19
CA LEU A 211 -16.64 22.56 -3.54
C LEU A 211 -15.72 21.35 -3.39
N LEU A 212 -14.44 21.57 -3.08
CA LEU A 212 -13.43 20.52 -3.03
C LEU A 212 -13.71 19.54 -1.88
N GLN A 213 -13.82 18.26 -2.22
CA GLN A 213 -14.12 17.16 -1.31
C GLN A 213 -12.93 16.24 -1.10
N ARG A 214 -12.04 16.12 -2.09
CA ARG A 214 -10.82 15.33 -2.00
C ARG A 214 -9.64 16.10 -2.57
N ILE A 215 -8.57 16.13 -1.79
CA ILE A 215 -7.23 16.46 -2.22
C ILE A 215 -6.36 15.26 -1.90
N ASP A 216 -5.75 14.66 -2.92
CA ASP A 216 -4.68 13.68 -2.75
C ASP A 216 -3.45 14.12 -3.55
N LEU A 217 -2.37 14.39 -2.81
CA LEU A 217 -1.07 14.83 -3.32
C LEU A 217 0.05 13.94 -2.77
N GLY A 218 -0.28 12.74 -2.29
CA GLY A 218 0.69 11.86 -1.67
C GLY A 218 1.76 11.34 -2.63
N GLU A 219 2.84 10.77 -2.10
CA GLU A 219 3.95 10.15 -2.86
C GLU A 219 4.48 11.08 -3.97
N ASN A 220 5.00 12.23 -3.55
CA ASN A 220 5.59 13.24 -4.43
C ASN A 220 6.88 13.81 -3.79
N ARG A 221 7.43 14.89 -4.34
CA ARG A 221 8.62 15.57 -3.81
C ARG A 221 8.27 16.99 -3.32
N LEU A 222 7.03 17.20 -2.86
CA LEU A 222 6.55 18.50 -2.41
C LEU A 222 7.29 18.96 -1.16
N THR A 223 7.55 20.27 -1.07
CA THR A 223 8.28 20.93 0.03
C THR A 223 7.47 22.09 0.61
N GLY A 224 7.98 22.73 1.65
CA GLY A 224 7.29 23.86 2.30
C GLY A 224 6.19 23.38 3.25
N THR A 225 5.24 24.27 3.57
CA THR A 225 4.22 24.03 4.60
C THR A 225 2.86 23.69 4.00
N ILE A 226 1.99 23.06 4.81
CA ILE A 226 0.56 22.93 4.47
C ILE A 226 -0.09 24.32 4.62
N PRO A 227 -0.70 24.90 3.56
CA PRO A 227 -1.27 26.24 3.65
C PRO A 227 -2.48 26.32 4.60
N HIS A 228 -2.52 27.33 5.46
CA HIS A 228 -3.65 27.58 6.37
C HIS A 228 -5.00 27.76 5.63
N SER A 229 -4.95 28.18 4.37
CA SER A 229 -6.13 28.37 3.51
C SER A 229 -6.86 27.07 3.20
N ILE A 230 -6.21 25.90 3.26
CA ILE A 230 -6.87 24.58 3.13
C ILE A 230 -7.93 24.39 4.23
N GLY A 231 -7.71 24.97 5.42
CA GLY A 231 -8.70 24.96 6.50
C GLY A 231 -10.02 25.68 6.19
N ARG A 232 -10.12 26.41 5.07
CA ARG A 232 -11.37 27.05 4.61
C ARG A 232 -12.29 26.10 3.84
N LEU A 233 -11.80 24.91 3.47
CA LEU A 233 -12.51 23.94 2.63
C LEU A 233 -13.51 23.14 3.46
N SER A 234 -14.66 23.74 3.75
CA SER A 234 -15.69 23.15 4.63
C SER A 234 -16.39 21.90 4.08
N ASN A 235 -16.18 21.54 2.81
CA ASN A 235 -16.70 20.32 2.19
C ASN A 235 -15.66 19.20 2.09
N LEU A 236 -14.43 19.44 2.57
CA LEU A 236 -13.33 18.50 2.43
C LEU A 236 -13.57 17.24 3.27
N LYS A 237 -13.50 16.09 2.62
CA LYS A 237 -13.68 14.75 3.21
C LYS A 237 -12.36 13.99 3.30
N VAL A 238 -11.49 14.18 2.31
CA VAL A 238 -10.19 13.52 2.26
C VAL A 238 -9.10 14.54 2.00
N PHE A 239 -8.11 14.56 2.89
CA PHE A 239 -6.88 15.31 2.71
C PHE A 239 -5.69 14.36 2.87
N ALA A 240 -5.01 14.09 1.77
CA ALA A 240 -3.85 13.21 1.71
C ALA A 240 -2.65 13.92 1.08
N VAL A 241 -1.55 13.95 1.81
CA VAL A 241 -0.26 14.57 1.40
C VAL A 241 0.94 13.74 1.88
N GLY A 242 0.72 12.48 2.23
CA GLY A 242 1.75 11.60 2.77
C GLY A 242 2.89 11.30 1.78
N GLY A 243 4.06 10.89 2.23
CA GLY A 243 5.18 10.56 1.34
C GLY A 243 5.73 11.78 0.60
N ASN A 244 6.01 12.86 1.32
CA ASN A 244 6.52 14.13 0.77
C ASN A 244 7.63 14.69 1.69
N LYS A 245 8.09 15.92 1.40
CA LYS A 245 9.08 16.65 2.21
C LYS A 245 8.46 17.90 2.85
N LEU A 246 7.19 17.84 3.23
CA LEU A 246 6.49 18.95 3.87
C LEU A 246 7.00 19.15 5.29
N SER A 247 7.10 20.41 5.71
CA SER A 247 7.58 20.81 7.03
C SER A 247 6.63 21.80 7.71
N GLY A 248 6.97 22.21 8.94
CA GLY A 248 6.09 23.06 9.76
C GLY A 248 4.96 22.26 10.40
N THR A 249 3.88 22.93 10.78
CA THR A 249 2.75 22.30 11.48
C THR A 249 1.57 22.03 10.56
N VAL A 250 0.73 21.06 10.92
CA VAL A 250 -0.61 20.95 10.35
C VAL A 250 -1.43 22.16 10.85
N PRO A 251 -1.98 23.01 9.95
CA PRO A 251 -2.68 24.22 10.36
C PRO A 251 -3.85 23.90 11.30
N PRO A 252 -4.02 24.63 12.42
CA PRO A 252 -5.13 24.40 13.34
C PRO A 252 -6.52 24.48 12.70
N THR A 253 -6.66 25.28 11.64
CA THR A 253 -7.89 25.40 10.85
C THR A 253 -8.29 24.11 10.14
N LEU A 254 -7.33 23.22 9.82
CA LEU A 254 -7.61 21.92 9.22
C LEU A 254 -8.32 20.99 10.21
N TYR A 255 -7.96 21.06 11.50
CA TYR A 255 -8.62 20.31 12.56
C TYR A 255 -10.05 20.78 12.86
N ASN A 256 -10.52 21.85 12.21
CA ASN A 256 -11.89 22.37 12.37
C ASN A 256 -12.85 21.89 11.26
N ILE A 257 -12.36 21.15 10.27
CA ILE A 257 -13.18 20.66 9.15
C ILE A 257 -13.99 19.45 9.62
N SER A 258 -15.22 19.68 10.09
CA SER A 258 -16.08 18.62 10.63
C SER A 258 -16.51 17.57 9.61
N THR A 259 -16.43 17.86 8.30
CA THR A 259 -16.70 16.90 7.22
C THR A 259 -15.55 15.93 6.95
N LEU A 260 -14.37 16.15 7.55
CA LEU A 260 -13.17 15.39 7.26
C LEU A 260 -13.31 13.95 7.76
N MET A 261 -13.13 13.01 6.85
CA MET A 261 -13.21 11.57 7.09
C MET A 261 -11.83 10.92 7.08
N GLN A 262 -10.90 11.45 6.30
CA GLN A 262 -9.55 10.93 6.18
C GLN A 262 -8.54 12.08 6.23
N LEU A 263 -7.58 11.97 7.13
CA LEU A 263 -6.45 12.89 7.25
C LEU A 263 -5.16 12.06 7.24
N LEU A 264 -4.43 12.18 6.14
CA LEU A 264 -3.29 11.34 5.76
C LEU A 264 -2.07 12.22 5.49
N VAL A 265 -1.18 12.36 6.49
CA VAL A 265 0.05 13.18 6.37
C VAL A 265 1.32 12.38 6.66
N ILE A 266 1.23 11.04 6.57
CA ILE A 266 2.31 10.09 6.85
C ILE A 266 3.61 10.42 6.10
N ASN A 267 4.78 10.12 6.69
CA ASN A 267 6.09 10.23 6.04
C ASN A 267 6.35 11.64 5.48
N ASN A 268 6.53 12.59 6.39
CA ASN A 268 6.88 14.00 6.14
C ASN A 268 7.79 14.51 7.27
N GLN A 269 8.06 15.82 7.31
CA GLN A 269 8.81 16.50 8.36
C GLN A 269 7.89 17.43 9.20
N LEU A 270 6.62 17.04 9.37
CA LEU A 270 5.65 17.84 10.10
C LEU A 270 5.89 17.76 11.60
N THR A 271 5.71 18.89 12.28
CA THR A 271 5.91 19.06 13.72
C THR A 271 4.64 19.59 14.40
N GLY A 272 4.69 19.71 15.72
CA GLY A 272 3.64 20.31 16.54
C GLY A 272 2.89 19.26 17.37
N SER A 273 1.98 19.75 18.20
CA SER A 273 1.12 18.91 19.04
C SER A 273 -0.30 18.82 18.48
N LEU A 274 -1.01 17.75 18.85
CA LEU A 274 -2.42 17.59 18.51
C LEU A 274 -3.30 18.50 19.40
N PRO A 275 -4.33 19.17 18.85
CA PRO A 275 -5.25 19.97 19.64
C PRO A 275 -5.98 19.16 20.70
N GLN A 276 -6.14 19.71 21.91
CA GLN A 276 -6.75 19.01 23.04
C GLN A 276 -8.22 18.62 22.81
N ASP A 277 -8.91 19.25 21.87
CA ASP A 277 -10.31 19.01 21.51
C ASP A 277 -10.48 18.39 20.11
N ILE A 278 -9.42 17.82 19.52
CA ILE A 278 -9.42 17.29 18.15
C ILE A 278 -10.59 16.35 17.84
N GLY A 279 -10.89 15.38 18.70
CA GLY A 279 -11.97 14.42 18.44
C GLY A 279 -13.36 14.94 18.81
N LEU A 280 -13.48 16.14 19.39
CA LEU A 280 -14.74 16.87 19.49
C LEU A 280 -15.06 17.65 18.22
N ARG A 281 -14.03 18.06 17.47
CA ARG A 281 -14.18 18.79 16.20
C ARG A 281 -14.29 17.84 15.01
N LEU A 282 -13.42 16.83 14.95
CA LEU A 282 -13.30 15.88 13.85
C LEU A 282 -14.08 14.59 14.10
N THR A 283 -15.39 14.71 14.34
CA THR A 283 -16.26 13.59 14.72
C THR A 283 -16.50 12.57 13.60
N ASN A 284 -16.22 12.94 12.34
CA ASN A 284 -16.40 12.09 11.17
C ASN A 284 -15.16 11.30 10.73
N LEU A 285 -14.03 11.44 11.45
CA LEU A 285 -12.80 10.73 11.10
C LEU A 285 -13.00 9.21 11.14
N ILE A 286 -12.54 8.57 10.07
CA ILE A 286 -12.50 7.13 9.89
C ILE A 286 -11.04 6.66 9.87
N LEU A 287 -10.18 7.44 9.21
CA LEU A 287 -8.77 7.13 9.04
C LEU A 287 -7.96 8.38 9.41
N PHE A 288 -7.13 8.25 10.45
CA PHE A 288 -6.19 9.29 10.86
C PHE A 288 -4.77 8.70 10.92
N SER A 289 -3.93 9.11 9.97
CA SER A 289 -2.53 8.68 9.89
C SER A 289 -1.60 9.88 9.80
N ILE A 290 -0.76 10.02 10.82
CA ILE A 290 0.27 11.07 10.92
C ILE A 290 1.66 10.45 11.14
N ALA A 291 1.79 9.15 10.89
CA ALA A 291 3.00 8.40 11.19
C ALA A 291 4.25 8.92 10.46
N GLN A 292 5.45 8.57 10.93
CA GLN A 292 6.72 8.97 10.33
C GLN A 292 6.83 10.50 10.16
N ASN A 293 6.70 11.22 11.28
CA ASN A 293 6.80 12.67 11.35
C ASN A 293 7.50 13.06 12.67
N GLN A 294 7.39 14.31 13.08
CA GLN A 294 7.99 14.88 14.30
C GLN A 294 6.91 15.48 15.23
N PHE A 295 5.71 14.88 15.27
CA PHE A 295 4.67 15.30 16.20
C PHE A 295 5.08 15.01 17.65
N TRP A 296 4.73 15.90 18.57
CA TRP A 296 5.16 15.82 19.97
C TRP A 296 4.05 16.15 20.95
N GLY A 297 4.31 15.90 22.24
CA GLY A 297 3.38 16.13 23.34
C GLY A 297 2.46 14.93 23.59
N PRO A 298 1.44 15.08 24.45
CA PRO A 298 0.54 13.98 24.79
C PRO A 298 -0.49 13.71 23.69
N ILE A 299 -0.93 12.45 23.60
CA ILE A 299 -2.11 12.08 22.80
C ILE A 299 -3.36 12.62 23.51
N PRO A 300 -4.13 13.55 22.92
CA PRO A 300 -5.30 14.12 23.57
C PRO A 300 -6.38 13.07 23.82
N ALA A 301 -6.92 13.02 25.04
CA ALA A 301 -8.01 12.11 25.39
C ALA A 301 -9.26 12.33 24.51
N SER A 302 -9.48 13.56 24.05
CA SER A 302 -10.61 13.87 23.16
C SER A 302 -10.50 13.19 21.80
N LEU A 303 -9.31 12.81 21.32
CA LEU A 303 -9.13 12.11 20.05
C LEU A 303 -10.03 10.87 19.99
N PHE A 304 -10.18 10.19 21.12
CA PHE A 304 -10.99 8.99 21.28
C PHE A 304 -12.51 9.24 21.25
N ASN A 305 -12.95 10.50 21.24
CA ASN A 305 -14.35 10.86 20.99
C ASN A 305 -14.75 10.72 19.52
N ALA A 306 -13.81 10.59 18.58
CA ALA A 306 -14.09 10.31 17.18
C ALA A 306 -14.58 8.87 17.00
N SER A 307 -15.86 8.62 17.29
CA SER A 307 -16.46 7.28 17.39
C SER A 307 -16.48 6.48 16.08
N ARG A 308 -16.30 7.14 14.94
CA ARG A 308 -16.23 6.50 13.61
C ARG A 308 -14.84 6.01 13.22
N MET A 309 -13.84 6.23 14.08
CA MET A 309 -12.46 5.87 13.82
C MET A 309 -12.30 4.36 13.65
N LYS A 310 -11.66 3.98 12.54
CA LYS A 310 -11.30 2.58 12.22
C LYS A 310 -9.79 2.38 12.19
N TYR A 311 -9.06 3.39 11.75
CA TYR A 311 -7.62 3.31 11.52
C TYR A 311 -6.93 4.50 12.18
N LEU A 312 -6.20 4.23 13.26
CA LEU A 312 -5.43 5.23 14.00
C LEU A 312 -3.94 4.86 13.96
N VAL A 313 -3.16 5.65 13.22
CA VAL A 313 -1.72 5.39 13.01
C VAL A 313 -0.92 6.63 13.43
N LEU A 314 -0.30 6.54 14.61
CA LEU A 314 0.50 7.61 15.20
C LEU A 314 2.01 7.24 15.26
N SER A 315 2.38 6.11 14.67
CA SER A 315 3.70 5.52 14.86
C SER A 315 4.84 6.35 14.31
N ASN A 316 6.05 6.16 14.84
CA ASN A 316 7.26 6.85 14.42
C ASN A 316 7.13 8.38 14.48
N ASN A 317 6.91 8.86 15.70
CA ASN A 317 6.77 10.27 16.08
C ASN A 317 7.44 10.48 17.45
N ASN A 318 7.25 11.66 18.04
CA ASN A 318 7.84 12.04 19.33
C ASN A 318 6.75 12.27 20.40
N PHE A 319 5.60 11.56 20.30
CA PHE A 319 4.52 11.64 21.29
C PHE A 319 5.01 11.12 22.65
N SER A 320 4.57 11.76 23.73
CA SER A 320 5.01 11.44 25.09
C SER A 320 3.87 11.37 26.10
N GLY A 321 4.16 10.83 27.29
CA GLY A 321 3.18 10.69 28.36
C GLY A 321 2.31 9.43 28.22
N ALA A 322 1.25 9.35 29.02
CA ALA A 322 0.38 8.19 29.08
C ALA A 322 -0.62 8.14 27.92
N VAL A 323 -0.97 6.91 27.50
CA VAL A 323 -2.10 6.68 26.60
C VAL A 323 -3.40 6.80 27.41
N PRO A 324 -4.37 7.65 27.01
CA PRO A 324 -5.61 7.79 27.76
C PRO A 324 -6.39 6.47 27.88
N PHE A 325 -6.78 6.13 29.12
CA PHE A 325 -7.30 4.81 29.50
C PHE A 325 -8.66 4.44 28.88
N ASP A 326 -9.43 5.41 28.38
CA ASP A 326 -10.82 5.24 27.91
C ASP A 326 -10.96 4.99 26.40
N LEU A 327 -9.86 4.74 25.68
CA LEU A 327 -9.80 4.63 24.22
C LEU A 327 -10.91 3.72 23.63
N GLY A 328 -11.00 2.48 24.10
CA GLY A 328 -11.91 1.49 23.55
C GLY A 328 -13.37 1.64 24.01
N ARG A 329 -13.67 2.51 24.98
CA ARG A 329 -15.07 2.78 25.37
C ARG A 329 -15.86 3.47 24.26
N LYS A 330 -15.20 4.34 23.50
CA LYS A 330 -15.84 5.17 22.45
C LYS A 330 -15.51 4.71 21.03
N MET A 331 -14.29 4.25 20.77
CA MET A 331 -13.85 3.78 19.44
C MET A 331 -14.08 2.27 19.25
N LYS A 332 -15.34 1.83 19.28
CA LYS A 332 -15.68 0.40 19.21
C LYS A 332 -15.43 -0.25 17.84
N ASP A 333 -15.40 0.58 16.79
CA ASP A 333 -15.19 0.14 15.40
C ASP A 333 -13.71 0.12 14.98
N LEU A 334 -12.78 0.27 15.93
CA LEU A 334 -11.34 0.28 15.66
C LEU A 334 -10.88 -1.05 15.07
N ILE A 335 -10.18 -0.98 13.93
CA ILE A 335 -9.62 -2.12 13.19
C ILE A 335 -8.09 -2.12 13.33
N TYR A 336 -7.48 -0.94 13.28
CA TYR A 336 -6.03 -0.77 13.27
C TYR A 336 -5.61 0.31 14.25
N LEU A 337 -4.78 -0.06 15.22
CA LEU A 337 -4.17 0.84 16.19
C LEU A 337 -2.65 0.63 16.19
N ASN A 338 -1.90 1.64 15.74
CA ASN A 338 -0.45 1.64 15.86
C ASN A 338 0.05 2.92 16.54
N LEU A 339 0.64 2.73 17.73
CA LEU A 339 1.25 3.74 18.60
C LEU A 339 2.78 3.57 18.68
N GLY A 340 3.36 2.66 17.91
CA GLY A 340 4.76 2.27 18.04
C GLY A 340 5.76 3.38 17.70
N GLU A 341 7.03 3.22 18.09
CA GLU A 341 8.10 4.18 17.81
C GLU A 341 7.74 5.61 18.26
N ASN A 342 7.50 5.78 19.56
CA ASN A 342 7.23 7.07 20.19
C ASN A 342 7.93 7.11 21.57
N ASN A 343 7.66 8.14 22.36
CA ASN A 343 8.14 8.30 23.74
C ASN A 343 7.00 8.11 24.76
N LEU A 344 6.02 7.24 24.45
CA LEU A 344 4.86 6.97 25.31
C LEU A 344 5.20 6.05 26.47
N GLY A 345 4.51 6.20 27.59
CA GLY A 345 4.77 5.45 28.83
C GLY A 345 5.86 6.08 29.68
N SER A 346 5.74 5.93 31.00
CA SER A 346 6.73 6.40 31.98
C SER A 346 7.65 5.28 32.49
N GLY A 347 7.37 4.02 32.14
CA GLY A 347 8.01 2.84 32.71
C GLY A 347 7.29 2.32 33.96
N ASP A 348 6.15 2.90 34.31
CA ASP A 348 5.41 2.55 35.52
C ASP A 348 4.43 1.39 35.30
N ALA A 349 3.99 0.78 36.39
CA ALA A 349 3.10 -0.38 36.36
C ALA A 349 1.70 -0.10 35.74
N SER A 350 1.26 1.16 35.72
CA SER A 350 -0.06 1.57 35.22
C SER A 350 -0.10 1.91 33.72
N ASP A 351 1.05 1.88 33.05
CA ASP A 351 1.21 2.30 31.66
C ASP A 351 0.27 1.56 30.69
N LEU A 352 -0.05 0.30 31.00
CA LEU A 352 -0.87 -0.58 30.16
C LEU A 352 -2.37 -0.58 30.52
N SER A 353 -2.82 0.27 31.43
CA SER A 353 -4.23 0.32 31.87
C SER A 353 -5.23 0.61 30.73
N PHE A 354 -4.78 1.24 29.63
CA PHE A 354 -5.64 1.49 28.46
C PHE A 354 -6.06 0.22 27.72
N ILE A 355 -5.31 -0.89 27.86
CA ILE A 355 -5.61 -2.17 27.22
C ILE A 355 -6.96 -2.73 27.68
N ASP A 356 -7.36 -2.49 28.93
CA ASP A 356 -8.65 -2.93 29.47
C ASP A 356 -9.81 -2.39 28.64
N SER A 357 -9.72 -1.14 28.18
CA SER A 357 -10.75 -0.53 27.35
C SER A 357 -10.80 -1.12 25.93
N LEU A 358 -9.67 -1.60 25.39
CA LEU A 358 -9.56 -2.17 24.04
C LEU A 358 -10.30 -3.50 23.88
N THR A 359 -10.64 -4.18 24.98
CA THR A 359 -11.52 -5.36 24.97
C THR A 359 -12.90 -5.06 24.35
N ASN A 360 -13.33 -3.79 24.35
CA ASN A 360 -14.56 -3.36 23.68
C ASN A 360 -14.42 -3.21 22.15
N CYS A 361 -13.19 -3.21 21.62
CA CYS A 361 -12.91 -3.07 20.18
C CYS A 361 -12.96 -4.43 19.47
N SER A 362 -14.16 -4.99 19.34
CA SER A 362 -14.40 -6.35 18.77
C SER A 362 -13.93 -6.57 17.32
N LYS A 363 -13.60 -5.49 16.59
CA LYS A 363 -13.12 -5.52 15.20
C LYS A 363 -11.61 -5.33 15.07
N LEU A 364 -10.88 -5.21 16.19
CA LEU A 364 -9.45 -4.94 16.18
C LEU A 364 -8.70 -6.10 15.51
N GLN A 365 -7.86 -5.77 14.54
CA GLN A 365 -7.03 -6.71 13.78
C GLN A 365 -5.54 -6.45 13.99
N THR A 366 -5.15 -5.19 14.11
CA THR A 366 -3.75 -4.80 14.34
C THR A 366 -3.65 -3.95 15.59
N PHE A 367 -2.78 -4.39 16.51
CA PHE A 367 -2.43 -3.62 17.69
C PHE A 367 -0.91 -3.57 17.88
N GLY A 368 -0.34 -2.38 17.73
CA GLY A 368 1.09 -2.12 17.92
C GLY A 368 1.33 -0.97 18.90
N PHE A 369 2.20 -1.19 19.88
CA PHE A 369 2.71 -0.18 20.81
C PHE A 369 4.20 -0.39 21.11
N TYR A 370 4.91 -1.02 20.18
CA TYR A 370 6.33 -1.33 20.24
C TYR A 370 7.22 -0.07 20.27
N ALA A 371 8.50 -0.19 20.67
CA ALA A 371 9.48 0.90 20.65
C ALA A 371 8.96 2.17 21.37
N ASN A 372 8.66 2.02 22.65
CA ASN A 372 8.17 3.07 23.54
C ASN A 372 8.79 2.89 24.93
N GLY A 373 8.35 3.70 25.90
CA GLY A 373 8.74 3.63 27.30
C GLY A 373 7.77 2.86 28.20
N PHE A 374 6.90 1.99 27.67
CA PHE A 374 5.87 1.33 28.49
C PHE A 374 6.49 0.35 29.50
N GLY A 375 6.11 0.47 30.76
CA GLY A 375 6.46 -0.48 31.83
C GLY A 375 5.31 -1.34 32.33
N GLY A 376 5.55 -2.06 33.43
CA GLY A 376 4.56 -2.93 34.05
C GLY A 376 4.44 -4.32 33.44
N VAL A 377 3.42 -5.05 33.88
CA VAL A 377 3.13 -6.42 33.44
C VAL A 377 2.02 -6.37 32.37
N LEU A 378 2.12 -7.20 31.33
CA LEU A 378 1.02 -7.37 30.37
C LEU A 378 -0.26 -7.80 31.12
N PRO A 379 -1.35 -7.01 31.07
CA PRO A 379 -2.53 -7.28 31.87
C PRO A 379 -3.28 -8.52 31.37
N THR A 380 -3.98 -9.22 32.27
CA THR A 380 -4.77 -10.41 31.92
C THR A 380 -5.89 -10.11 30.92
N SER A 381 -6.36 -8.86 30.89
CA SER A 381 -7.32 -8.36 29.91
C SER A 381 -6.84 -8.44 28.46
N ILE A 382 -5.52 -8.56 28.22
CA ILE A 382 -4.98 -8.81 26.88
C ILE A 382 -5.66 -10.03 26.26
N ALA A 383 -5.94 -11.08 27.03
CA ALA A 383 -6.55 -12.32 26.54
C ALA A 383 -7.99 -12.14 26.02
N ASN A 384 -8.62 -11.00 26.33
CA ASN A 384 -10.00 -10.66 25.98
C ASN A 384 -10.07 -9.62 24.83
N LEU A 385 -8.94 -9.31 24.18
CA LEU A 385 -8.98 -8.53 22.95
C LEU A 385 -9.69 -9.30 21.81
N SER A 386 -9.96 -8.59 20.72
CA SER A 386 -10.61 -9.14 19.53
C SER A 386 -10.02 -10.47 19.06
N SER A 387 -10.89 -11.45 18.80
CA SER A 387 -10.51 -12.73 18.19
C SER A 387 -10.08 -12.61 16.71
N HIS A 388 -10.25 -11.43 16.11
CA HIS A 388 -9.78 -11.11 14.76
C HIS A 388 -8.35 -10.56 14.73
N LEU A 389 -7.67 -10.51 15.88
CA LEU A 389 -6.31 -9.99 15.97
C LEU A 389 -5.35 -10.83 15.12
N LYS A 390 -4.67 -10.17 14.18
CA LYS A 390 -3.67 -10.71 13.26
C LYS A 390 -2.25 -10.26 13.60
N PHE A 391 -2.11 -9.07 14.18
CA PHE A 391 -0.82 -8.52 14.57
C PHE A 391 -0.87 -7.99 16.00
N LEU A 392 0.06 -8.47 16.83
CA LEU A 392 0.33 -7.94 18.17
C LEU A 392 1.82 -7.62 18.32
N GLY A 393 2.14 -6.33 18.40
CA GLY A 393 3.51 -5.85 18.56
C GLY A 393 3.68 -5.01 19.83
N ALA A 394 4.42 -5.55 20.80
CA ALA A 394 4.75 -4.91 22.08
C ALA A 394 6.26 -4.84 22.36
N GLY A 395 7.08 -5.18 21.36
CA GLY A 395 8.54 -5.21 21.50
C GLY A 395 9.19 -3.85 21.80
N TRP A 396 10.45 -3.84 22.23
CA TRP A 396 11.25 -2.64 22.54
C TRP A 396 10.55 -1.73 23.55
N ASN A 397 10.22 -2.28 24.72
CA ASN A 397 9.61 -1.57 25.85
C ASN A 397 10.31 -2.03 27.16
N GLN A 398 9.76 -1.65 28.32
CA GLN A 398 10.27 -2.01 29.64
C GLN A 398 9.33 -3.01 30.34
N LEU A 399 8.63 -3.86 29.58
CA LEU A 399 7.62 -4.77 30.12
C LEU A 399 8.25 -5.90 30.92
N VAL A 400 7.68 -6.20 32.08
CA VAL A 400 8.13 -7.24 33.03
C VAL A 400 7.08 -8.34 33.20
N GLY A 401 7.44 -9.38 33.95
CA GLY A 401 6.55 -10.51 34.25
C GLY A 401 6.62 -11.61 33.19
N THR A 402 5.65 -12.52 33.20
CA THR A 402 5.61 -13.67 32.29
C THR A 402 4.78 -13.37 31.05
N ILE A 403 5.05 -14.08 29.95
CA ILE A 403 4.18 -14.08 28.76
C ILE A 403 2.83 -14.71 29.16
N PRO A 404 1.69 -13.99 29.07
CA PRO A 404 0.39 -14.52 29.49
C PRO A 404 -0.08 -15.68 28.61
N VAL A 405 -0.51 -16.78 29.23
CA VAL A 405 -1.08 -17.97 28.55
C VAL A 405 -2.28 -17.61 27.66
N GLY A 406 -3.03 -16.57 28.05
CA GLY A 406 -4.19 -16.08 27.30
C GLY A 406 -3.87 -15.52 25.90
N ILE A 407 -2.61 -15.27 25.56
CA ILE A 407 -2.19 -14.96 24.17
C ILE A 407 -2.60 -16.09 23.20
N SER A 408 -2.70 -17.32 23.70
CA SER A 408 -3.16 -18.47 22.92
C SER A 408 -4.62 -18.39 22.43
N ASN A 409 -5.41 -17.41 22.91
CA ASN A 409 -6.77 -17.16 22.43
C ASN A 409 -6.80 -16.59 21.00
N PHE A 410 -5.71 -15.98 20.52
CA PHE A 410 -5.65 -15.31 19.22
C PHE A 410 -5.31 -16.25 18.07
N VAL A 411 -6.14 -17.27 17.83
CA VAL A 411 -5.85 -18.32 16.82
C VAL A 411 -5.66 -17.81 15.38
N ASN A 412 -6.06 -16.58 15.08
CA ASN A 412 -5.87 -15.90 13.79
C ASN A 412 -4.63 -14.99 13.74
N LEU A 413 -3.76 -15.05 14.76
CA LEU A 413 -2.58 -14.21 14.84
C LEU A 413 -1.53 -14.66 13.82
N ASP A 414 -1.09 -13.74 12.98
CA ASP A 414 -0.05 -13.94 11.97
C ASP A 414 1.32 -13.54 12.52
N THR A 415 1.38 -12.44 13.30
CA THR A 415 2.63 -11.92 13.89
C THR A 415 2.50 -11.64 15.38
N LEU A 416 3.46 -12.15 16.16
CA LEU A 416 3.63 -11.84 17.58
C LEU A 416 5.05 -11.34 17.88
N GLY A 417 5.16 -10.06 18.23
CA GLY A 417 6.45 -9.44 18.58
C GLY A 417 6.48 -8.94 20.03
N LEU A 418 7.30 -9.58 20.87
CA LEU A 418 7.54 -9.20 22.28
C LEU A 418 9.03 -8.92 22.57
N GLN A 419 9.86 -8.84 21.54
CA GLN A 419 11.31 -8.70 21.64
C GLN A 419 11.77 -7.45 22.39
N GLY A 420 12.97 -7.41 22.94
CA GLY A 420 13.55 -6.20 23.56
C GLY A 420 12.75 -5.71 24.77
N ASN A 421 12.38 -6.63 25.67
CA ASN A 421 11.64 -6.35 26.91
C ASN A 421 12.37 -7.01 28.10
N LEU A 422 11.71 -7.05 29.26
CA LEU A 422 12.21 -7.69 30.48
C LEU A 422 11.34 -8.91 30.87
N PHE A 423 10.67 -9.56 29.90
CA PHE A 423 9.84 -10.73 30.17
C PHE A 423 10.68 -11.88 30.73
N SER A 424 10.17 -12.55 31.76
CA SER A 424 10.80 -13.67 32.44
C SER A 424 9.87 -14.89 32.51
N GLY A 425 10.33 -15.97 33.15
CA GLY A 425 9.60 -17.23 33.19
C GLY A 425 9.77 -18.04 31.91
N VAL A 426 8.85 -18.95 31.63
CA VAL A 426 8.92 -19.88 30.49
C VAL A 426 8.11 -19.39 29.29
N ILE A 427 8.47 -19.86 28.09
CA ILE A 427 7.59 -19.74 26.92
C ILE A 427 6.37 -20.67 27.15
N PRO A 428 5.13 -20.16 27.16
CA PRO A 428 3.94 -20.98 27.41
C PRO A 428 3.76 -22.10 26.38
N PHE A 429 3.44 -23.31 26.83
CA PHE A 429 3.15 -24.45 25.95
C PHE A 429 1.94 -24.19 25.03
N GLU A 430 0.99 -23.36 25.46
CA GLU A 430 -0.19 -23.01 24.69
C GLU A 430 0.12 -22.18 23.43
N ILE A 431 1.36 -21.68 23.26
CA ILE A 431 1.76 -20.98 22.03
C ILE A 431 1.53 -21.84 20.78
N GLY A 432 1.67 -23.17 20.89
CA GLY A 432 1.42 -24.10 19.78
C GLY A 432 -0.04 -24.16 19.30
N LYS A 433 -0.98 -23.51 19.98
CA LYS A 433 -2.37 -23.36 19.49
C LYS A 433 -2.48 -22.36 18.33
N LEU A 434 -1.51 -21.47 18.19
CA LEU A 434 -1.52 -20.35 17.25
C LEU A 434 -1.02 -20.75 15.85
N ARG A 435 -1.69 -21.73 15.21
CA ARG A 435 -1.24 -22.37 13.96
C ARG A 435 -1.11 -21.44 12.74
N ASN A 436 -1.68 -20.23 12.83
CA ASN A 436 -1.59 -19.21 11.80
C ASN A 436 -0.35 -18.31 11.93
N LEU A 437 0.40 -18.42 13.03
CA LEU A 437 1.60 -17.61 13.21
C LEU A 437 2.59 -17.87 12.09
N GLU A 438 2.96 -16.78 11.43
CA GLU A 438 4.00 -16.72 10.40
C GLU A 438 5.32 -16.23 10.99
N LEU A 439 5.25 -15.37 12.03
CA LEU A 439 6.41 -14.71 12.61
C LEU A 439 6.28 -14.52 14.12
N VAL A 440 7.29 -15.01 14.86
CA VAL A 440 7.42 -14.84 16.30
C VAL A 440 8.79 -14.28 16.63
N SER A 441 8.82 -13.20 17.43
CA SER A 441 10.06 -12.64 17.96
C SER A 441 9.92 -12.36 19.46
N PHE A 442 10.67 -13.13 20.24
CA PHE A 442 10.83 -12.99 21.70
C PHE A 442 12.26 -12.63 22.09
N SER A 443 13.07 -12.20 21.12
CA SER A 443 14.49 -11.95 21.33
C SER A 443 14.77 -10.85 22.37
N THR A 444 15.97 -10.85 22.94
CA THR A 444 16.42 -9.86 23.91
C THR A 444 15.41 -9.72 25.07
N ASN A 445 15.24 -10.80 25.84
CA ASN A 445 14.37 -10.87 27.03
C ASN A 445 15.08 -11.65 28.16
N LYS A 446 14.37 -11.99 29.23
CA LYS A 446 14.86 -12.82 30.36
C LYS A 446 14.12 -14.16 30.44
N LEU A 447 13.60 -14.66 29.31
CA LEU A 447 12.87 -15.93 29.27
C LEU A 447 13.82 -17.08 29.61
N SER A 448 13.30 -18.12 30.23
CA SER A 448 14.07 -19.22 30.82
C SER A 448 13.35 -20.55 30.67
N GLY A 449 14.00 -21.66 31.02
CA GLY A 449 13.46 -23.00 30.84
C GLY A 449 13.55 -23.49 29.38
N PRO A 450 12.98 -24.67 29.09
CA PRO A 450 13.04 -25.26 27.76
C PRO A 450 12.15 -24.56 26.74
N ILE A 451 12.57 -24.57 25.48
CA ILE A 451 11.69 -24.28 24.35
C ILE A 451 10.62 -25.39 24.32
N PRO A 452 9.32 -25.07 24.29
CA PRO A 452 8.28 -26.09 24.40
C PRO A 452 8.12 -26.88 23.09
N GLU A 453 7.90 -28.20 23.19
CA GLU A 453 7.60 -29.09 22.04
C GLU A 453 6.34 -28.67 21.25
N SER A 454 5.48 -27.84 21.84
CA SER A 454 4.34 -27.25 21.13
C SER A 454 4.76 -26.32 19.98
N ILE A 455 6.02 -25.84 19.94
CA ILE A 455 6.50 -24.94 18.89
C ILE A 455 6.41 -25.58 17.50
N GLY A 456 6.58 -26.90 17.40
CA GLY A 456 6.43 -27.64 16.15
C GLY A 456 5.01 -27.64 15.58
N ASN A 457 4.00 -27.24 16.35
CA ASN A 457 2.63 -27.10 15.86
C ASN A 457 2.41 -25.83 15.01
N LEU A 458 3.38 -24.91 14.98
CA LEU A 458 3.31 -23.66 14.23
C LEU A 458 3.64 -23.88 12.75
N THR A 459 2.81 -24.64 12.03
CA THR A 459 3.13 -25.12 10.68
C THR A 459 3.28 -24.02 9.60
N ARG A 460 2.83 -22.79 9.88
CA ARG A 460 2.94 -21.63 8.96
C ARG A 460 4.13 -20.71 9.27
N ILE A 461 4.85 -20.94 10.36
CA ILE A 461 5.91 -20.03 10.80
C ILE A 461 7.09 -20.10 9.83
N PHE A 462 7.50 -18.94 9.33
CA PHE A 462 8.71 -18.79 8.53
C PHE A 462 9.83 -18.10 9.31
N GLY A 463 9.52 -17.38 10.40
CA GLY A 463 10.51 -16.74 11.25
C GLY A 463 10.27 -16.98 12.74
N LEU A 464 11.24 -17.59 13.41
CA LEU A 464 11.27 -17.79 14.85
C LEU A 464 12.56 -17.19 15.42
N ASP A 465 12.41 -16.14 16.22
CA ASP A 465 13.51 -15.40 16.82
C ASP A 465 13.40 -15.42 18.35
N LEU A 466 14.30 -16.16 18.99
CA LEU A 466 14.41 -16.36 20.45
C LEU A 466 15.79 -15.91 20.98
N GLU A 467 16.54 -15.15 20.19
CA GLU A 467 17.89 -14.70 20.52
C GLU A 467 17.97 -13.98 21.87
N GLY A 468 19.10 -14.07 22.58
CA GLY A 468 19.36 -13.22 23.75
C GLY A 468 18.38 -13.45 24.90
N ASN A 469 18.23 -14.71 25.31
CA ASN A 469 17.39 -15.13 26.44
C ASN A 469 18.18 -16.09 27.36
N ASN A 470 17.52 -16.56 28.42
CA ASN A 470 18.07 -17.56 29.35
C ASN A 470 17.48 -18.97 29.11
N LEU A 471 17.09 -19.30 27.86
CA LEU A 471 16.48 -20.59 27.53
C LEU A 471 17.49 -21.72 27.71
N ASN A 472 17.06 -22.87 28.22
CA ASN A 472 17.93 -24.02 28.47
C ASN A 472 17.33 -25.33 27.95
N GLY A 473 18.00 -26.46 28.16
CA GLY A 473 17.57 -27.76 27.62
C GLY A 473 17.84 -27.90 26.12
N THR A 474 17.26 -28.92 25.50
CA THR A 474 17.49 -29.26 24.09
C THR A 474 16.59 -28.48 23.15
N ILE A 475 17.01 -28.32 21.90
CA ILE A 475 16.12 -27.88 20.84
C ILE A 475 15.02 -28.95 20.64
N PRO A 476 13.73 -28.58 20.65
CA PRO A 476 12.62 -29.54 20.52
C PRO A 476 12.67 -30.29 19.20
N SER A 477 12.51 -31.61 19.27
CA SER A 477 12.48 -32.47 18.07
C SER A 477 11.36 -32.09 17.11
N SER A 478 10.24 -31.62 17.65
CA SER A 478 9.09 -31.15 16.89
C SER A 478 9.35 -29.97 15.94
N ILE A 479 10.49 -29.28 16.02
CA ILE A 479 10.89 -28.25 15.03
C ILE A 479 10.94 -28.84 13.62
N GLU A 480 11.20 -30.15 13.46
CA GLU A 480 11.17 -30.83 12.16
C GLU A 480 9.82 -30.73 11.43
N ASN A 481 8.73 -30.51 12.16
CA ASN A 481 7.39 -30.36 11.59
C ASN A 481 7.18 -29.00 10.89
N ILE A 482 8.10 -28.05 11.08
CA ILE A 482 7.99 -26.70 10.55
C ILE A 482 8.69 -26.61 9.18
N LEU A 483 8.03 -27.13 8.16
CA LEU A 483 8.58 -27.21 6.80
C LEU A 483 8.84 -25.84 6.14
N GLY A 484 8.16 -24.78 6.59
CA GLY A 484 8.23 -23.43 6.03
C GLY A 484 9.27 -22.50 6.69
N LEU A 485 10.06 -22.99 7.65
CA LEU A 485 10.96 -22.16 8.44
C LEU A 485 12.10 -21.59 7.57
N GLN A 486 12.16 -20.26 7.46
CA GLN A 486 13.20 -19.55 6.72
C GLN A 486 14.24 -18.89 7.64
N THR A 487 13.88 -18.61 8.88
CA THR A 487 14.74 -17.93 9.85
C THR A 487 14.49 -18.53 11.22
N LEU A 488 15.56 -19.06 11.80
CA LEU A 488 15.60 -19.56 13.17
C LEU A 488 16.79 -18.89 13.84
N ASP A 489 16.52 -18.06 14.85
CA ASP A 489 17.56 -17.44 15.67
C ASP A 489 17.40 -17.89 17.12
N LEU A 490 18.39 -18.64 17.61
CA LEU A 490 18.46 -19.18 18.97
C LEU A 490 19.71 -18.68 19.71
N ALA A 491 20.44 -17.75 19.10
CA ALA A 491 21.71 -17.25 19.60
C ALA A 491 21.61 -16.71 21.02
N HIS A 492 22.72 -16.75 21.76
CA HIS A 492 22.81 -16.18 23.10
C HIS A 492 21.75 -16.78 24.06
N ASN A 493 21.72 -18.11 24.15
CA ASN A 493 20.94 -18.89 25.12
C ASN A 493 21.81 -19.94 25.85
N PHE A 494 21.23 -20.71 26.77
CA PHE A 494 21.89 -21.78 27.54
C PHE A 494 21.45 -23.19 27.09
N LEU A 495 21.21 -23.39 25.79
CA LEU A 495 20.76 -24.67 25.24
C LEU A 495 21.85 -25.75 25.37
N THR A 496 21.44 -26.98 25.69
CA THR A 496 22.33 -28.16 25.71
C THR A 496 22.71 -28.55 24.29
N GLU A 497 23.92 -29.08 24.12
CA GLU A 497 24.44 -29.50 22.82
C GLU A 497 23.60 -30.66 22.23
N TYR A 498 22.86 -30.35 21.15
CA TYR A 498 22.03 -31.31 20.45
C TYR A 498 22.88 -32.46 19.86
N GLY A 499 22.55 -33.70 20.21
CA GLY A 499 23.32 -34.90 19.85
C GLY A 499 24.43 -35.30 20.84
N ILE A 500 24.74 -34.50 21.88
CA ILE A 500 25.75 -34.80 22.92
C ILE A 500 25.16 -34.57 24.33
N GLY A 501 24.13 -35.32 24.70
CA GLY A 501 23.66 -35.48 26.11
C GLY A 501 23.45 -34.19 26.94
N GLU A 502 23.59 -34.29 28.27
CA GLU A 502 23.33 -33.21 29.26
C GLU A 502 24.45 -32.15 29.35
N ARG A 503 25.33 -32.01 28.35
CA ARG A 503 26.40 -31.00 28.40
C ARG A 503 25.86 -29.62 28.02
N THR A 504 25.77 -28.74 29.01
CA THR A 504 25.59 -27.29 28.80
C THR A 504 26.95 -26.65 28.57
N SER A 505 27.09 -25.88 27.49
CA SER A 505 28.27 -25.03 27.24
C SER A 505 27.84 -23.59 26.95
N THR A 506 28.74 -22.61 27.11
CA THR A 506 28.45 -21.18 26.91
C THR A 506 28.12 -20.82 25.45
N GLU A 507 28.20 -21.79 24.53
CA GLU A 507 27.83 -21.68 23.10
C GLU A 507 27.13 -22.97 22.61
N GLY A 508 26.40 -23.66 23.50
CA GLY A 508 25.71 -24.91 23.17
C GLY A 508 24.56 -24.73 22.17
N ASP A 509 23.99 -23.53 22.11
CA ASP A 509 23.09 -23.04 21.08
C ASP A 509 23.76 -22.98 19.70
N VAL A 510 24.96 -22.40 19.59
CA VAL A 510 25.75 -22.35 18.35
C VAL A 510 26.09 -23.76 17.86
N TYR A 511 26.47 -24.64 18.79
CA TYR A 511 26.73 -26.05 18.48
C TYR A 511 25.49 -26.74 17.91
N SER A 512 24.37 -26.63 18.62
CA SER A 512 23.11 -27.27 18.23
C SER A 512 22.60 -26.73 16.89
N TYR A 513 22.75 -25.42 16.67
CA TYR A 513 22.47 -24.78 15.39
C TYR A 513 23.33 -25.35 14.26
N GLY A 514 24.63 -25.53 14.52
CA GLY A 514 25.56 -26.18 13.59
C GLY A 514 25.13 -27.58 13.21
N ILE A 515 24.75 -28.40 14.20
CA ILE A 515 24.28 -29.76 13.97
C ILE A 515 22.96 -29.76 13.18
N LEU A 516 21.99 -28.91 13.51
CA LEU A 516 20.74 -28.78 12.74
C LEU A 516 20.99 -28.40 11.27
N LEU A 517 21.95 -27.50 11.00
CA LEU A 517 22.35 -27.18 9.62
C LEU A 517 22.87 -28.44 8.89
N LEU A 518 23.67 -29.26 9.56
CA LEU A 518 24.17 -30.51 8.99
C LEU A 518 23.07 -31.55 8.80
N GLU A 519 22.12 -31.67 9.74
CA GLU A 519 20.95 -32.54 9.59
C GLU A 519 20.09 -32.11 8.41
N MET A 520 19.79 -30.81 8.28
CA MET A 520 18.99 -30.29 7.16
C MET A 520 19.65 -30.57 5.81
N VAL A 521 20.98 -30.44 5.72
CA VAL A 521 21.69 -30.74 4.47
C VAL A 521 21.72 -32.23 4.20
N THR A 522 21.89 -33.09 5.22
CA THR A 522 22.18 -34.52 5.01
C THR A 522 20.97 -35.44 5.13
N GLY A 523 19.88 -34.97 5.74
CA GLY A 523 18.73 -35.77 6.12
C GLY A 523 19.01 -36.81 7.21
N LYS A 524 20.18 -36.77 7.86
CA LYS A 524 20.60 -37.70 8.91
C LYS A 524 20.65 -37.01 10.27
N ARG A 525 20.32 -37.73 11.34
CA ARG A 525 20.34 -37.23 12.72
C ARG A 525 21.62 -37.66 13.44
N PRO A 526 22.20 -36.86 14.35
CA PRO A 526 23.39 -37.24 15.10
C PRO A 526 23.15 -38.44 16.03
N ILE A 527 21.88 -38.78 16.28
CA ILE A 527 21.43 -39.92 17.08
C ILE A 527 21.06 -41.15 16.24
N ASP A 528 21.15 -41.10 14.91
CA ASP A 528 20.91 -42.28 14.08
C ASP A 528 21.94 -43.36 14.42
N GLU A 529 21.53 -44.64 14.41
CA GLU A 529 22.38 -45.81 14.78
C GLU A 529 23.72 -45.88 14.01
N LEU A 530 23.79 -45.21 12.87
CA LEU A 530 24.95 -45.13 12.01
C LEU A 530 26.09 -44.27 12.59
N PHE A 531 25.79 -43.39 13.55
CA PHE A 531 26.78 -42.56 14.23
C PHE A 531 27.15 -43.15 15.59
N THR A 532 28.45 -43.16 15.89
CA THR A 532 29.01 -43.67 17.15
C THR A 532 29.81 -42.59 17.85
N ILE A 533 30.27 -42.84 19.08
CA ILE A 533 31.13 -41.92 19.84
C ILE A 533 32.36 -41.45 19.03
N ARG A 534 32.83 -42.24 18.06
CA ARG A 534 34.01 -41.92 17.23
C ARG A 534 33.69 -41.30 15.87
N GLN A 535 32.43 -41.28 15.46
CA GLN A 535 32.01 -40.80 14.15
C GLN A 535 30.69 -40.07 14.30
N SER A 536 30.78 -38.78 14.63
CA SER A 536 29.65 -37.88 14.76
C SER A 536 29.19 -37.36 13.40
N LEU A 537 27.98 -36.77 13.34
CA LEU A 537 27.48 -36.10 12.15
C LEU A 537 28.43 -34.97 11.68
N HIS A 538 29.08 -34.27 12.62
CA HIS A 538 30.13 -33.29 12.33
C HIS A 538 31.28 -33.93 11.55
N GLU A 539 31.86 -35.02 12.06
CA GLU A 539 33.01 -35.67 11.43
C GLU A 539 32.64 -36.29 10.07
N PHE A 540 31.43 -36.85 9.97
CA PHE A 540 30.86 -37.34 8.71
C PHE A 540 30.80 -36.24 7.64
N CYS A 541 30.31 -35.05 7.99
CA CYS A 541 30.23 -33.92 7.06
C CYS A 541 31.60 -33.31 6.75
N LYS A 542 32.50 -33.28 7.74
CA LYS A 542 33.86 -32.75 7.61
C LYS A 542 34.71 -33.53 6.60
N VAL A 543 34.60 -34.86 6.60
CA VAL A 543 35.29 -35.73 5.64
C VAL A 543 34.74 -35.56 4.21
N ALA A 544 33.49 -35.15 4.05
CA ALA A 544 32.88 -34.93 2.74
C ALA A 544 33.24 -33.56 2.11
N LEU A 545 33.71 -32.59 2.92
CA LEU A 545 33.93 -31.23 2.48
C LEU A 545 35.31 -31.02 1.82
N PRO A 546 35.44 -30.26 0.71
CA PRO A 546 34.37 -29.74 -0.16
C PRO A 546 34.01 -30.64 -1.37
N GLU A 547 34.83 -31.64 -1.71
CA GLU A 547 34.72 -32.35 -2.99
C GLU A 547 33.54 -33.33 -3.05
N ARG A 548 33.17 -33.95 -1.92
CA ARG A 548 32.17 -35.02 -1.81
C ARG A 548 30.85 -34.56 -1.19
N VAL A 549 30.63 -33.26 -1.02
CA VAL A 549 29.42 -32.70 -0.38
C VAL A 549 28.14 -33.19 -1.06
N MET A 550 28.13 -33.33 -2.40
CA MET A 550 26.94 -33.79 -3.12
C MET A 550 26.58 -35.26 -2.85
N GLU A 551 27.50 -36.08 -2.31
CA GLU A 551 27.21 -37.47 -1.92
C GLU A 551 26.48 -37.55 -0.58
N ILE A 552 26.54 -36.49 0.23
CA ILE A 552 25.92 -36.44 1.56
C ILE A 552 24.64 -35.63 1.59
N VAL A 553 24.33 -34.84 0.55
CA VAL A 553 23.12 -34.01 0.47
C VAL A 553 21.86 -34.88 0.38
N ASP A 554 20.83 -34.54 1.16
CA ASP A 554 19.54 -35.23 1.14
C ASP A 554 18.91 -35.15 -0.26
N SER A 555 18.52 -36.30 -0.79
CA SER A 555 17.81 -36.44 -2.06
C SER A 555 16.56 -35.55 -2.17
N ARG A 556 15.88 -35.24 -1.06
CA ARG A 556 14.72 -34.33 -1.03
C ARG A 556 15.08 -32.89 -1.37
N MET A 557 16.30 -32.44 -1.08
CA MET A 557 16.79 -31.13 -1.53
C MET A 557 17.03 -31.08 -3.05
N LEU A 558 17.04 -32.24 -3.71
CA LEU A 558 17.29 -32.41 -5.14
C LEU A 558 16.01 -32.68 -5.96
N LEU A 559 14.85 -32.87 -5.31
CA LEU A 559 13.58 -33.20 -5.97
C LEU A 559 12.75 -31.94 -6.33
N GLU A 560 12.00 -32.02 -7.43
CA GLU A 560 11.01 -31.02 -7.88
C GLU A 560 9.61 -31.28 -7.27
N GLU A 561 8.80 -30.23 -7.11
CA GLU A 561 7.35 -30.33 -7.31
C GLU A 561 7.08 -30.34 -8.83
N PRO A 562 6.23 -31.25 -9.34
CA PRO A 562 6.06 -31.43 -10.78
C PRO A 562 5.37 -30.20 -11.38
N THR A 563 6.14 -29.39 -12.13
CA THR A 563 5.55 -28.37 -13.02
C THR A 563 5.77 -28.77 -14.47
N GLU A 564 4.72 -28.62 -15.27
CA GLU A 564 4.62 -29.03 -16.67
C GLU A 564 5.49 -28.16 -17.58
N ALA A 565 6.81 -28.33 -17.55
CA ALA A 565 7.69 -27.78 -18.58
C ALA A 565 8.90 -28.71 -18.79
N LYS A 566 8.77 -29.61 -19.77
CA LYS A 566 9.88 -30.44 -20.22
C LYS A 566 11.00 -29.59 -20.82
N ASN A 567 12.22 -29.90 -20.37
CA ASN A 567 13.51 -29.77 -21.04
C ASN A 567 14.11 -28.37 -21.19
N ASP A 568 14.93 -27.99 -20.19
CA ASP A 568 16.01 -27.03 -20.39
C ASP A 568 17.25 -27.47 -19.58
N ALA A 569 18.09 -28.33 -20.17
CA ALA A 569 19.26 -28.96 -19.51
C ALA A 569 20.26 -27.93 -18.94
N GLN A 570 20.28 -26.72 -19.50
CA GLN A 570 21.10 -25.62 -19.01
C GLN A 570 20.57 -25.02 -17.70
N LYS A 571 19.25 -24.93 -17.51
CA LYS A 571 18.66 -24.47 -16.24
C LYS A 571 18.91 -25.50 -15.13
N GLU A 572 18.82 -26.78 -15.45
CA GLU A 572 19.14 -27.87 -14.52
C GLU A 572 20.61 -27.88 -14.10
N ARG A 573 21.53 -27.61 -15.03
CA ARG A 573 22.96 -27.48 -14.70
C ARG A 573 23.22 -26.28 -13.79
N VAL A 574 22.66 -25.11 -14.12
CA VAL A 574 22.80 -23.90 -13.30
C VAL A 574 22.18 -24.09 -11.91
N ARG A 575 21.04 -24.79 -11.81
CA ARG A 575 20.40 -25.13 -10.54
C ARG A 575 21.28 -26.07 -9.71
N ARG A 576 21.80 -27.15 -10.30
CA ARG A 576 22.70 -28.09 -9.60
C ARG A 576 23.99 -27.42 -9.13
N ASP A 577 24.56 -26.54 -9.93
CA ASP A 577 25.76 -25.78 -9.54
C ASP A 577 25.46 -24.85 -8.35
N LYS A 578 24.31 -24.15 -8.35
CA LYS A 578 23.84 -23.34 -7.22
C LYS A 578 23.60 -24.16 -5.96
N ILE A 579 22.92 -25.31 -6.07
CA ILE A 579 22.69 -26.21 -4.94
C ILE A 579 24.03 -26.67 -4.38
N ARG A 580 24.97 -27.10 -5.23
CA ARG A 580 26.30 -27.52 -4.80
C ARG A 580 27.06 -26.42 -4.04
N GLU A 581 27.07 -25.20 -4.55
CA GLU A 581 27.73 -24.07 -3.90
C GLU A 581 27.09 -23.71 -2.55
N CYS A 582 25.75 -23.71 -2.49
CA CYS A 582 25.00 -23.47 -1.26
C CYS A 582 25.24 -24.58 -0.24
N SER A 583 25.20 -25.85 -0.64
CA SER A 583 25.46 -27.00 0.24
C SER A 583 26.88 -26.99 0.79
N ILE A 584 27.90 -26.68 -0.02
CA ILE A 584 29.28 -26.54 0.49
C ILE A 584 29.36 -25.45 1.55
N SER A 585 28.69 -24.33 1.32
CA SER A 585 28.71 -23.18 2.23
C SER A 585 27.94 -23.48 3.53
N LEU A 586 26.78 -24.14 3.45
CA LEU A 586 26.00 -24.59 4.61
C LEU A 586 26.77 -25.60 5.46
N VAL A 587 27.41 -26.59 4.83
CA VAL A 587 28.21 -27.61 5.54
C VAL A 587 29.44 -26.98 6.21
N ARG A 588 30.11 -26.02 5.56
CA ARG A 588 31.21 -25.26 6.18
C ARG A 588 30.77 -24.54 7.45
N ILE A 589 29.65 -23.82 7.38
CA ILE A 589 29.08 -23.12 8.53
C ILE A 589 28.71 -24.14 9.62
N GLY A 590 27.98 -25.21 9.26
CA GLY A 590 27.57 -26.25 10.20
C GLY A 590 28.74 -26.90 10.96
N ILE A 591 29.84 -27.22 10.27
CA ILE A 591 31.08 -27.74 10.87
C ILE A 591 31.71 -26.68 11.79
N SER A 592 31.88 -25.44 11.34
CA SER A 592 32.48 -24.38 12.15
C SER A 592 31.65 -24.01 13.39
N CYS A 593 30.34 -24.23 13.35
CA CYS A 593 29.46 -24.06 14.50
C CYS A 593 29.53 -25.24 15.50
N SER A 594 29.75 -26.46 15.02
CA SER A 594 29.70 -27.70 15.82
C SER A 594 31.08 -28.22 16.25
N VAL A 595 32.08 -27.33 16.40
CA VAL A 595 33.40 -27.68 16.95
C VAL A 595 33.27 -28.00 18.44
N GLU A 596 34.04 -28.97 18.94
CA GLU A 596 33.96 -29.44 20.34
C GLU A 596 34.26 -28.33 21.35
N SER A 597 35.29 -27.51 21.10
CA SER A 597 35.66 -26.36 21.94
C SER A 597 34.73 -25.17 21.70
N PRO A 598 33.97 -24.67 22.71
CA PRO A 598 33.10 -23.51 22.53
C PRO A 598 33.85 -22.28 22.01
N ARG A 599 35.06 -22.01 22.51
CA ARG A 599 35.85 -20.81 22.13
C ARG A 599 36.30 -20.79 20.66
N GLU A 600 36.25 -21.92 19.98
CA GLU A 600 36.68 -22.08 18.59
C GLU A 600 35.50 -22.09 17.61
N ARG A 601 34.25 -22.05 18.11
CA ARG A 601 33.06 -22.03 17.26
C ARG A 601 32.95 -20.68 16.56
N MET A 602 32.38 -20.71 15.36
CA MET A 602 32.12 -19.51 14.59
C MET A 602 31.18 -18.58 15.36
N ASN A 603 31.52 -17.29 15.43
CA ASN A 603 30.66 -16.30 16.06
C ASN A 603 29.30 -16.26 15.36
N ILE A 604 28.22 -16.26 16.14
CA ILE A 604 26.86 -16.35 15.61
C ILE A 604 26.49 -15.20 14.65
N LYS A 605 27.11 -14.01 14.80
CA LYS A 605 26.94 -12.91 13.84
C LYS A 605 27.49 -13.26 12.46
N ASP A 606 28.64 -13.93 12.42
CA ASP A 606 29.27 -14.38 11.18
C ASP A 606 28.50 -15.53 10.54
N VAL A 607 27.94 -16.42 11.37
CA VAL A 607 27.02 -17.49 10.94
C VAL A 607 25.81 -16.89 10.23
N ILE A 608 25.12 -15.93 10.85
CA ILE A 608 23.95 -15.26 10.28
C ILE A 608 24.31 -14.57 8.96
N ILE A 609 25.41 -13.80 8.94
CA ILE A 609 25.91 -13.15 7.71
C ILE A 609 26.19 -14.19 6.60
N GLY A 610 26.78 -15.33 6.96
CA GLY A 610 27.05 -16.44 6.05
C GLY A 610 25.78 -17.04 5.46
N LEU A 611 24.79 -17.36 6.30
CA LEU A 611 23.51 -17.91 5.86
C LEU A 611 22.71 -16.94 5.00
N MET A 612 22.75 -15.64 5.32
CA MET A 612 22.12 -14.61 4.49
C MET A 612 22.73 -14.56 3.08
N LYS A 613 24.07 -14.65 2.96
CA LYS A 613 24.74 -14.72 1.66
C LYS A 613 24.33 -15.97 0.88
N ILE A 614 24.22 -17.12 1.54
CA ILE A 614 23.76 -18.37 0.92
C ILE A 614 22.33 -18.22 0.38
N LYS A 615 21.44 -17.61 1.18
CA LYS A 615 20.05 -17.31 0.77
C LYS A 615 20.00 -16.37 -0.45
N GLU A 616 20.83 -15.32 -0.47
CA GLU A 616 20.94 -14.39 -1.61
C GLU A 616 21.40 -15.11 -2.89
N VAL A 617 22.41 -15.98 -2.79
CA VAL A 617 22.92 -16.79 -3.92
C VAL A 617 21.86 -17.78 -4.43
N PHE A 618 21.16 -18.45 -3.52
CA PHE A 618 20.14 -19.44 -3.86
C PHE A 618 18.93 -18.79 -4.55
N LEU A 619 18.42 -17.67 -4.01
CA LEU A 619 17.23 -16.98 -4.53
C LEU A 619 17.53 -16.03 -5.70
N GLY A 620 18.78 -15.63 -5.91
CA GLY A 620 19.18 -14.69 -6.97
C GLY A 620 18.72 -13.25 -6.73
N VAL A 621 18.45 -12.86 -5.49
CA VAL A 621 17.92 -11.54 -5.12
C VAL A 621 19.01 -10.71 -4.44
N GLY A 622 19.42 -9.59 -5.05
CA GLY A 622 20.31 -8.61 -4.41
C GLY A 622 19.66 -7.91 -3.21
N ILE A 623 20.44 -7.07 -2.52
CA ILE A 623 20.26 -6.42 -1.19
C ILE A 623 18.89 -5.73 -0.89
N HIS A 624 17.89 -5.77 -1.77
CA HIS A 624 16.54 -5.24 -1.54
C HIS A 624 15.64 -6.05 -0.60
N GLY A 625 15.93 -7.34 -0.35
CA GLY A 625 15.11 -8.18 0.54
C GLY A 625 15.21 -7.85 2.04
N ARG A 626 16.31 -7.23 2.47
CA ARG A 626 16.53 -6.80 3.87
C ARG A 626 15.55 -5.73 4.35
N ARG A 627 15.01 -4.93 3.42
CA ARG A 627 14.02 -3.89 3.73
C ARG A 627 12.64 -4.51 3.98
N GLN A 628 12.23 -5.55 3.25
CA GLN A 628 10.90 -6.18 3.42
C GLN A 628 10.73 -6.92 4.74
N MET A 629 11.75 -7.63 5.25
CA MET A 629 11.60 -8.39 6.51
C MET A 629 11.70 -7.48 7.75
N ARG A 630 12.53 -6.44 7.69
CA ARG A 630 12.61 -5.40 8.74
C ARG A 630 11.37 -4.49 8.72
N MET A 631 10.83 -4.12 7.55
CA MET A 631 9.57 -3.36 7.44
C MET A 631 8.34 -4.18 7.85
N ARG A 632 8.33 -5.52 7.62
CA ARG A 632 7.24 -6.41 8.08
C ARG A 632 7.25 -6.65 9.60
N LEU A 633 8.42 -6.76 10.24
CA LEU A 633 8.55 -6.84 11.71
C LEU A 633 8.19 -5.51 12.42
N ILE A 634 8.38 -4.38 11.73
CA ILE A 634 8.10 -3.02 12.22
C ILE A 634 6.64 -2.61 11.92
N GLY A 635 5.78 -3.49 11.40
CA GLY A 635 4.37 -3.14 11.14
C GLY A 635 4.18 -2.03 10.11
N GLU A 636 5.13 -1.84 9.19
CA GLU A 636 4.85 -1.15 7.94
C GLU A 636 4.08 -2.13 7.05
N GLY A 637 2.77 -2.15 7.27
CA GLY A 637 1.84 -2.81 6.36
C GLY A 637 2.05 -2.26 4.95
N THR A 638 2.39 -3.16 4.03
CA THR A 638 2.09 -2.98 2.62
C THR A 638 0.62 -2.59 2.53
N SER A 639 0.35 -1.37 2.09
CA SER A 639 -0.93 -0.99 1.52
C SER A 639 -1.23 -1.92 0.35
N GLN A 640 -2.03 -2.95 0.61
CA GLN A 640 -2.78 -3.69 -0.41
C GLN A 640 -4.22 -3.15 -0.37
N GLU A 641 -4.52 -2.22 -1.27
CA GLU A 641 -5.33 -2.46 -2.47
C GLU A 641 -4.98 -1.42 -3.53
#